data_AF-A0A3D5Z7X1-F1
#
_entry.id   AF-A0A3D5Z7X1-F1
#
_cell.length_a   1.000
_cell.length_b   1.000
_cell.length_c   1.000
_cell.angle_alpha   90.00
_cell.angle_beta   90.00
_cell.angle_gamma   90.00
#
_symmetry.space_group_name_H-M   'P 1'
#
loop_
_entity.id
_entity.type
_entity.pdbx_description
1 polymer ?
#
loop_
_entity_poly.entity_id
_entity_poly.type
_entity_poly.pdbx_seq_one_letter_code
_entity_poly.pdbx_strand_id
1 'polypeptide(L)'
;MKAFIHKLKKSNKIYLSLLIISLILYLGFYIWFTINLLSLSGIETLIRIIVIILFGIWFLVWLITGLITLFTKKYNTFICMIIFTFLFTGLFGFGSYYIHSIYSEINNMSKDTITYTTNLITLNNTEFTSSSTIGIINDTSNTEGYTLAKKLIEKENLSNKLYQYDDFYVMLEDLYNKKIDACFVSGNYVVLFGGDDPFTNIASETKVIKEYSEDMKNKDNVVLTNKKLTEPFTILVMGVDSEDDGLKANQAFNGDTLMMVTFNPKTLTASMFSVPRDLWVPISCRNNALAKINSSAAYGSSCVISTMQNLTGIDIDYYVKINFKGVVDLVDALGGVTVNVENPYFNVNAGVDYHGQVCEQNSNREFGNKVICMNPGTQKLNGEQALAYSRNRHQYIGSDLDRIRHQQDVVAAIASEAKNIRSFEDFKAILNAVQKNMDTNMTTEQILSLYNVAKSILLNTVNGNDVAISMNKTYLQTYSLPVFLGYSTTSALGYSKPSLEEITKMMRVNLELESATVNKTFSIDYNEDYTTKYYGKGLTANTDADKSVILMDNLVGKSEEVAKSWAISKGLNVNVITVYPGEENYNGSLGSGMVTNQSIHSNSVIATGNSLTLYVNGTSYINDNNTNYNNNQSNNNNNNSSNNNNNTTKDNSSTDNKDTKDDTKEDNEPKEDNKDTKDDNTLDNTILPS
;
A
#
# COMPACT_ATOMS: atom_id res chain seq x y z
N MET A 1 24.63 -63.79 26.68
CA MET A 1 23.72 -64.04 25.53
C MET A 1 22.89 -65.33 25.65
N LYS A 2 23.48 -66.55 25.60
CA LYS A 2 22.71 -67.83 25.56
C LYS A 2 21.61 -67.96 26.64
N ALA A 3 21.90 -67.61 27.90
CA ALA A 3 20.94 -67.65 29.00
C ALA A 3 19.72 -66.70 28.83
N PHE A 4 19.94 -65.53 28.21
CA PHE A 4 18.87 -64.57 27.91
C PHE A 4 17.91 -65.13 26.85
N ILE A 5 18.47 -65.65 25.75
CA ILE A 5 17.70 -66.30 24.67
C ILE A 5 16.90 -67.50 25.21
N HIS A 6 17.47 -68.27 26.15
CA HIS A 6 16.76 -69.39 26.79
C HIS A 6 15.58 -68.90 27.66
N LYS A 7 15.76 -67.87 28.49
CA LYS A 7 14.64 -67.26 29.26
C LYS A 7 13.56 -66.69 28.35
N LEU A 8 13.94 -66.04 27.25
CA LEU A 8 13.03 -65.42 26.29
C LEU A 8 12.18 -66.49 25.55
N LYS A 9 12.80 -67.60 25.10
CA LYS A 9 12.08 -68.77 24.54
C LYS A 9 11.14 -69.47 25.52
N LYS A 10 11.39 -69.36 26.83
CA LYS A 10 10.57 -69.96 27.92
C LYS A 10 9.50 -69.00 28.48
N SER A 11 9.44 -67.78 27.96
CA SER A 11 8.46 -66.76 28.38
C SER A 11 7.08 -67.03 27.76
N ASN A 12 6.01 -66.53 28.38
CA ASN A 12 4.67 -66.65 27.81
C ASN A 12 4.58 -65.84 26.50
N LYS A 13 4.24 -66.50 25.39
CA LYS A 13 4.17 -65.91 24.05
C LYS A 13 3.24 -64.69 23.96
N ILE A 14 2.11 -64.70 24.68
CA ILE A 14 1.13 -63.60 24.63
C ILE A 14 1.74 -62.31 25.21
N TYR A 15 2.31 -62.41 26.41
CA TYR A 15 2.97 -61.27 27.08
C TYR A 15 4.24 -60.82 26.35
N LEU A 16 4.98 -61.74 25.72
CA LEU A 16 6.13 -61.40 24.89
C LEU A 16 5.71 -60.62 23.63
N SER A 17 4.65 -61.03 22.94
CA SER A 17 4.11 -60.29 21.79
C SER A 17 3.58 -58.92 22.20
N LEU A 18 2.87 -58.81 23.34
CA LEU A 18 2.42 -57.52 23.90
C LEU A 18 3.58 -56.57 24.19
N LEU A 19 4.69 -57.07 24.75
CA LEU A 19 5.89 -56.26 24.99
C LEU A 19 6.50 -55.75 23.67
N ILE A 20 6.58 -56.61 22.65
CA ILE A 20 7.14 -56.23 21.34
C ILE A 20 6.25 -55.20 20.63
N ILE A 21 4.93 -55.39 20.62
CA ILE A 21 3.97 -54.49 19.98
C ILE A 21 3.99 -53.10 20.64
N SER A 22 3.92 -53.05 21.97
CA SER A 22 3.97 -51.78 22.72
C SER A 22 5.31 -51.06 22.58
N LEU A 23 6.42 -51.80 22.45
CA LEU A 23 7.75 -51.23 22.21
C LEU A 23 7.88 -50.62 20.81
N ILE A 24 7.36 -51.29 19.77
CA ILE A 24 7.31 -50.76 18.40
C ILE A 24 6.43 -49.51 18.33
N LEU A 25 5.24 -49.55 18.94
CA LEU A 25 4.31 -48.41 18.98
C LEU A 25 4.93 -47.21 19.71
N TYR A 26 5.45 -47.40 20.92
CA TYR A 26 6.12 -46.33 21.66
C TYR A 26 7.26 -45.73 20.84
N LEU A 27 8.13 -46.57 20.24
CA LEU A 27 9.27 -46.08 19.46
C LEU A 27 8.83 -45.29 18.23
N GLY A 28 7.81 -45.75 17.50
CA GLY A 28 7.26 -45.03 16.34
C GLY A 28 6.67 -43.66 16.72
N PHE A 29 5.81 -43.63 17.73
CA PHE A 29 5.22 -42.38 18.22
C PHE A 29 6.24 -41.44 18.88
N TYR A 30 7.25 -41.98 19.57
CA TYR A 30 8.34 -41.18 20.15
C TYR A 30 9.27 -40.59 19.08
N ILE A 31 9.56 -41.33 18.00
CA ILE A 31 10.30 -40.78 16.85
C ILE A 31 9.48 -39.67 16.17
N TRP A 32 8.18 -39.90 15.92
CA TRP A 32 7.30 -38.89 15.33
C TRP A 32 7.19 -37.64 16.23
N PHE A 33 7.06 -37.82 17.54
CA PHE A 33 7.09 -36.73 18.52
C PHE A 33 8.42 -35.99 18.54
N THR A 34 9.55 -36.71 18.46
CA THR A 34 10.88 -36.10 18.40
C THR A 34 11.05 -35.25 17.14
N ILE A 35 10.60 -35.73 15.97
CA ILE A 35 10.68 -34.98 14.70
C ILE A 35 9.86 -33.69 14.78
N ASN A 36 8.59 -33.77 15.23
CA ASN A 36 7.73 -32.59 15.37
C ASN A 36 8.26 -31.63 16.45
N LEU A 37 8.71 -32.14 17.61
CA LEU A 37 9.25 -31.28 18.66
C LEU A 37 10.55 -30.60 18.20
N LEU A 38 11.36 -31.23 17.34
CA LEU A 38 12.53 -30.57 16.76
C LEU A 38 12.17 -29.47 15.76
N SER A 39 11.06 -29.58 15.02
CA SER A 39 10.64 -28.57 14.03
C SER A 39 10.27 -27.21 14.65
N LEU A 40 9.94 -27.17 15.95
CA LEU A 40 9.72 -25.94 16.72
C LEU A 40 11.02 -25.18 17.05
N SER A 41 11.88 -24.95 16.06
CA SER A 41 13.10 -24.15 16.25
C SER A 41 12.77 -22.74 16.77
N GLY A 42 13.71 -22.15 17.53
CA GLY A 42 13.51 -20.88 18.22
C GLY A 42 12.67 -20.91 19.51
N ILE A 43 11.93 -22.00 19.80
CA ILE A 43 11.04 -22.11 20.98
C ILE A 43 11.64 -23.04 22.05
N GLU A 44 12.18 -22.48 23.13
CA GLU A 44 12.61 -23.24 24.33
C GLU A 44 13.54 -24.46 24.06
N THR A 45 14.49 -24.31 23.13
CA THR A 45 15.31 -25.43 22.60
C THR A 45 15.97 -26.30 23.67
N LEU A 46 16.44 -25.71 24.77
CA LEU A 46 17.02 -26.47 25.88
C LEU A 46 15.98 -27.37 26.58
N ILE A 47 14.75 -26.88 26.80
CA ILE A 47 13.66 -27.67 27.39
C ILE A 47 13.26 -28.80 26.43
N ARG A 48 13.12 -28.52 25.12
CA ARG A 48 12.78 -29.54 24.11
C ARG A 48 13.79 -30.69 24.13
N ILE A 49 15.09 -30.37 24.14
CA ILE A 49 16.18 -31.37 24.18
C ILE A 49 16.14 -32.19 25.48
N ILE A 50 15.94 -31.55 26.64
CA ILE A 50 15.82 -32.26 27.93
C ILE A 50 14.62 -33.22 27.91
N VAL A 51 13.47 -32.79 27.40
CA VAL A 51 12.25 -33.60 27.29
C VAL A 51 12.48 -34.83 26.39
N ILE A 52 13.13 -34.65 25.23
CA ILE A 52 13.51 -35.76 24.34
C ILE A 52 14.42 -36.76 25.10
N ILE A 53 15.52 -36.27 25.69
CA ILE A 53 16.47 -37.14 26.40
C ILE A 53 15.79 -37.88 27.56
N LEU A 54 14.93 -37.21 28.33
CA LEU A 54 14.20 -37.80 29.46
C LEU A 54 13.27 -38.93 28.99
N PHE A 55 12.49 -38.74 27.93
CA PHE A 55 11.61 -39.78 27.39
C PHE A 55 12.37 -40.92 26.68
N GLY A 56 13.55 -40.63 26.12
CA GLY A 56 14.49 -41.65 25.62
C GLY A 56 15.09 -42.52 26.73
N ILE A 57 15.47 -41.91 27.86
CA ILE A 57 15.94 -42.65 29.05
C ILE A 57 14.79 -43.47 29.66
N TRP A 58 13.58 -42.89 29.76
CA TRP A 58 12.39 -43.58 30.25
C TRP A 58 12.08 -44.84 29.44
N PHE A 59 12.21 -44.79 28.11
CA PHE A 59 12.05 -45.94 27.23
C PHE A 59 13.03 -47.09 27.57
N LEU A 60 14.30 -46.77 27.84
CA LEU A 60 15.31 -47.77 28.22
C LEU A 60 14.99 -48.39 29.59
N VAL A 61 14.58 -47.57 30.57
CA VAL A 61 14.13 -48.07 31.89
C VAL A 61 12.94 -49.01 31.72
N TRP A 62 11.93 -48.60 30.95
CA TRP A 62 10.73 -49.38 30.68
C TRP A 62 11.04 -50.71 29.97
N LEU A 63 11.93 -50.71 28.97
CA LEU A 63 12.38 -51.91 28.26
C LEU A 63 13.02 -52.92 29.23
N ILE A 64 13.91 -52.44 30.10
CA ILE A 64 14.59 -53.28 31.11
C ILE A 64 13.58 -53.83 32.13
N THR A 65 12.69 -52.99 32.67
CA THR A 65 11.71 -53.43 33.68
C THR A 65 10.64 -54.35 33.09
N GLY A 66 10.24 -54.15 31.83
CA GLY A 66 9.32 -55.03 31.09
C GLY A 66 9.91 -56.43 30.91
N LEU A 67 11.20 -56.54 30.55
CA LEU A 67 11.90 -57.83 30.47
C LEU A 67 12.05 -58.51 31.85
N ILE A 68 12.36 -57.75 32.91
CA ILE A 68 12.46 -58.28 34.28
C ILE A 68 11.12 -58.81 34.77
N THR A 69 10.02 -58.05 34.61
CA THR A 69 8.68 -58.47 35.03
C THR A 69 8.18 -59.68 34.23
N LEU A 70 8.47 -59.75 32.93
CA LEU A 70 8.20 -60.93 32.09
C LEU A 70 8.96 -62.18 32.58
N PHE A 71 10.27 -62.07 32.85
CA PHE A 71 11.07 -63.21 33.31
C PHE A 71 10.75 -63.63 34.76
N THR A 72 10.31 -62.70 35.61
CA THR A 72 9.89 -62.98 37.00
C THR A 72 8.41 -63.34 37.13
N LYS A 73 7.66 -63.37 36.01
CA LYS A 73 6.22 -63.70 35.93
C LYS A 73 5.31 -62.77 36.77
N LYS A 74 5.75 -61.53 37.03
CA LYS A 74 4.96 -60.51 37.76
C LYS A 74 3.96 -59.82 36.83
N TYR A 75 2.98 -60.58 36.33
CA TYR A 75 2.09 -60.14 35.24
C TYR A 75 1.23 -58.92 35.59
N ASN A 76 0.77 -58.75 36.83
CA ASN A 76 -0.01 -57.58 37.22
C ASN A 76 0.80 -56.28 37.04
N THR A 77 2.05 -56.25 37.51
CA THR A 77 2.97 -55.12 37.33
C THR A 77 3.26 -54.86 35.84
N PHE A 78 3.43 -55.92 35.06
CA PHE A 78 3.63 -55.83 33.61
C PHE A 78 2.43 -55.18 32.92
N ILE A 79 1.19 -55.59 33.24
CA ILE A 79 -0.04 -55.02 32.67
C ILE A 79 -0.15 -53.52 33.03
N CYS A 80 0.12 -53.13 34.27
CA CYS A 80 0.15 -51.72 34.66
C CYS A 80 1.17 -50.91 33.84
N MET A 81 2.39 -51.45 33.63
CA MET A 81 3.40 -50.78 32.79
C MET A 81 2.94 -50.62 31.33
N ILE A 82 2.29 -51.63 30.76
CA ILE A 82 1.74 -51.58 29.38
C ILE A 82 0.68 -50.48 29.26
N ILE A 83 -0.21 -50.33 30.25
CA ILE A 83 -1.23 -49.27 30.28
C ILE A 83 -0.56 -47.89 30.28
N PHE A 84 0.48 -47.68 31.12
CA PHE A 84 1.25 -46.43 31.10
C PHE A 84 1.95 -46.19 29.75
N THR A 85 2.49 -47.22 29.09
CA THR A 85 3.09 -47.09 27.75
C THR A 85 2.07 -46.59 26.73
N PHE A 86 0.86 -47.16 26.72
CA PHE A 86 -0.20 -46.72 25.82
C PHE A 86 -0.67 -45.29 26.12
N LEU A 87 -0.70 -44.89 27.40
CA LEU A 87 -1.01 -43.51 27.80
C LEU A 87 0.06 -42.52 27.30
N PHE A 88 1.36 -42.83 27.45
CA PHE A 88 2.44 -42.01 26.88
C PHE A 88 2.44 -42.01 25.34
N THR A 89 2.12 -43.14 24.72
CA THR A 89 2.00 -43.25 23.24
C THR A 89 0.86 -42.37 22.74
N GLY A 90 -0.28 -42.35 23.43
CA GLY A 90 -1.40 -41.45 23.15
C GLY A 90 -1.03 -39.97 23.35
N LEU A 91 -0.32 -39.65 24.42
CA LEU A 91 0.18 -38.29 24.68
C LEU A 91 1.15 -37.82 23.60
N PHE A 92 2.09 -38.66 23.18
CA PHE A 92 2.99 -38.35 22.06
C PHE A 92 2.23 -38.20 20.74
N GLY A 93 1.25 -39.05 20.46
CA GLY A 93 0.42 -38.94 19.26
C GLY A 93 -0.38 -37.63 19.21
N PHE A 94 -1.01 -37.28 20.33
CA PHE A 94 -1.73 -36.02 20.50
C PHE A 94 -0.78 -34.82 20.35
N GLY A 95 0.31 -34.77 21.12
CA GLY A 95 1.29 -33.69 21.04
C GLY A 95 1.90 -33.52 19.65
N SER A 96 2.24 -34.63 18.98
CA SER A 96 2.76 -34.61 17.60
C SER A 96 1.74 -34.05 16.61
N TYR A 97 0.48 -34.48 16.70
CA TYR A 97 -0.60 -34.01 15.83
C TYR A 97 -0.81 -32.50 15.96
N TYR A 98 -0.84 -31.98 17.20
CA TYR A 98 -1.00 -30.55 17.44
C TYR A 98 0.19 -29.74 16.92
N ILE A 99 1.42 -30.16 17.23
CA ILE A 99 2.64 -29.49 16.72
C ILE A 99 2.68 -29.50 15.19
N HIS A 100 2.35 -30.64 14.57
CA HIS A 100 2.33 -30.78 13.11
C HIS A 100 1.28 -29.87 12.46
N SER A 101 0.09 -29.75 13.06
CA SER A 101 -0.97 -28.86 12.59
C SER A 101 -0.49 -27.40 12.54
N ILE A 102 0.07 -26.88 13.63
CA ILE A 102 0.60 -25.51 13.70
C ILE A 102 1.71 -25.32 12.67
N TYR A 103 2.68 -26.24 12.63
CA TYR A 103 3.82 -26.11 11.74
C TYR A 103 3.37 -26.09 10.27
N SER A 104 2.40 -26.93 9.90
CA SER A 104 1.81 -26.96 8.56
C SER A 104 1.04 -25.67 8.25
N GLU A 105 0.21 -25.20 9.18
CA GLU A 105 -0.57 -23.96 9.04
C GLU A 105 0.35 -22.72 8.85
N ILE A 106 1.42 -22.60 9.66
CA ILE A 106 2.43 -21.54 9.48
C ILE A 106 3.17 -21.71 8.15
N ASN A 107 3.58 -22.93 7.81
CA ASN A 107 4.33 -23.19 6.57
C ASN A 107 3.50 -22.87 5.31
N ASN A 108 2.17 -22.94 5.38
CA ASN A 108 1.28 -22.57 4.27
C ASN A 108 1.17 -21.05 4.05
N MET A 109 1.60 -20.22 5.01
CA MET A 109 1.62 -18.75 4.89
C MET A 109 2.76 -18.24 4.00
N SER A 110 3.88 -18.96 3.97
CA SER A 110 5.05 -18.66 3.14
C SER A 110 4.99 -19.53 1.88
N LYS A 111 4.32 -19.05 0.84
CA LYS A 111 4.13 -19.83 -0.40
C LYS A 111 5.40 -19.83 -1.25
N ASP A 112 6.03 -21.01 -1.37
CA ASP A 112 7.18 -21.24 -2.25
C ASP A 112 6.83 -21.09 -3.75
N THR A 113 5.57 -21.37 -4.12
CA THR A 113 5.07 -21.32 -5.50
C THR A 113 3.80 -20.47 -5.58
N ILE A 114 3.69 -19.68 -6.64
CA ILE A 114 2.54 -18.83 -6.93
C ILE A 114 2.14 -18.96 -8.39
N THR A 115 0.85 -18.90 -8.68
CA THR A 115 0.34 -18.82 -10.04
C THR A 115 0.58 -17.42 -10.59
N TYR A 116 1.24 -17.34 -11.74
CA TYR A 116 1.39 -16.12 -12.54
C TYR A 116 0.48 -16.23 -13.76
N THR A 117 -0.10 -15.11 -14.20
CA THR A 117 -1.06 -15.07 -15.32
C THR A 117 -0.70 -13.95 -16.29
N THR A 118 -0.66 -14.26 -17.58
CA THR A 118 -0.57 -13.27 -18.66
C THR A 118 -1.85 -13.28 -19.50
N ASN A 119 -2.36 -12.08 -19.77
CA ASN A 119 -3.52 -11.84 -20.62
C ASN A 119 -3.07 -11.12 -21.88
N LEU A 120 -3.42 -11.67 -23.04
CA LEU A 120 -3.39 -10.94 -24.31
C LEU A 120 -4.71 -10.16 -24.43
N ILE A 121 -4.67 -8.84 -24.30
CA ILE A 121 -5.85 -7.98 -24.34
C ILE A 121 -5.93 -7.16 -25.64
N THR A 122 -7.13 -6.70 -25.98
CA THR A 122 -7.39 -5.71 -27.03
C THR A 122 -8.58 -4.82 -26.63
N LEU A 123 -8.77 -3.69 -27.32
CA LEU A 123 -9.96 -2.86 -27.14
C LEU A 123 -11.23 -3.62 -27.58
N ASN A 124 -12.36 -3.39 -26.91
CA ASN A 124 -13.60 -4.12 -27.14
C ASN A 124 -14.11 -4.04 -28.59
N ASN A 125 -13.91 -2.89 -29.24
CA ASN A 125 -14.32 -2.62 -30.62
C ASN A 125 -13.29 -3.03 -31.68
N THR A 126 -12.18 -3.67 -31.29
CA THR A 126 -11.13 -4.15 -32.21
C THR A 126 -11.29 -5.66 -32.46
N GLU A 127 -11.13 -6.10 -33.71
CA GLU A 127 -11.02 -7.51 -34.07
C GLU A 127 -9.55 -7.93 -34.09
N PHE A 128 -9.23 -9.02 -33.39
CA PHE A 128 -7.87 -9.58 -33.37
C PHE A 128 -7.69 -10.61 -34.49
N THR A 129 -6.69 -10.39 -35.34
CA THR A 129 -6.42 -11.20 -36.55
C THR A 129 -4.93 -11.56 -36.63
N SER A 130 -4.53 -12.38 -37.61
CA SER A 130 -3.11 -12.72 -37.83
C SER A 130 -2.26 -11.53 -38.31
N SER A 131 -2.87 -10.48 -38.86
CA SER A 131 -2.19 -9.23 -39.23
C SER A 131 -2.10 -8.21 -38.09
N SER A 132 -2.81 -8.43 -36.98
CA SER A 132 -2.79 -7.54 -35.82
C SER A 132 -1.39 -7.44 -35.22
N THR A 133 -1.07 -6.27 -34.68
CA THR A 133 0.17 -5.93 -34.01
C THR A 133 0.04 -6.13 -32.50
N ILE A 134 1.09 -6.65 -31.85
CA ILE A 134 1.05 -6.97 -30.41
C ILE A 134 2.18 -6.27 -29.66
N GLY A 135 1.83 -5.49 -28.64
CA GLY A 135 2.78 -4.97 -27.64
C GLY A 135 3.20 -6.05 -26.64
N ILE A 136 4.49 -6.10 -26.32
CA ILE A 136 5.07 -6.96 -25.28
C ILE A 136 6.15 -6.18 -24.52
N ILE A 137 6.32 -6.46 -23.23
CA ILE A 137 7.35 -5.81 -22.41
C ILE A 137 8.74 -6.36 -22.76
N ASN A 138 9.73 -5.47 -22.86
CA ASN A 138 11.12 -5.76 -23.23
C ASN A 138 11.96 -6.33 -22.06
N ASP A 139 11.48 -6.21 -20.82
CA ASP A 139 12.15 -6.73 -19.62
C ASP A 139 12.05 -8.25 -19.51
N THR A 140 13.16 -8.93 -19.78
CA THR A 140 13.31 -10.38 -19.62
C THR A 140 13.13 -10.90 -18.18
N SER A 141 13.24 -10.03 -17.17
CA SER A 141 13.04 -10.39 -15.76
C SER A 141 11.54 -10.54 -15.42
N ASN A 142 10.69 -9.83 -16.16
CA ASN A 142 9.24 -9.79 -15.95
C ASN A 142 8.60 -11.16 -16.29
N THR A 143 7.88 -11.73 -15.32
CA THR A 143 7.24 -13.04 -15.50
C THR A 143 6.07 -12.95 -16.46
N GLU A 144 5.15 -12.02 -16.28
CA GLU A 144 3.85 -12.04 -16.97
C GLU A 144 3.89 -11.28 -18.30
N GLY A 145 4.51 -10.10 -18.32
CA GLY A 145 4.65 -9.24 -19.50
C GLY A 145 5.69 -9.72 -20.52
N TYR A 146 6.60 -10.64 -20.16
CA TYR A 146 7.58 -11.23 -21.08
C TYR A 146 7.61 -12.76 -21.03
N THR A 147 7.93 -13.37 -19.88
CA THR A 147 8.22 -14.82 -19.83
C THR A 147 7.00 -15.67 -20.22
N LEU A 148 5.86 -15.43 -19.60
CA LEU A 148 4.61 -16.10 -19.91
C LEU A 148 4.04 -15.63 -21.25
N ALA A 149 4.18 -14.35 -21.59
CA ALA A 149 3.76 -13.82 -22.89
C ALA A 149 4.43 -14.56 -24.06
N LYS A 150 5.74 -14.85 -23.96
CA LYS A 150 6.48 -15.69 -24.92
C LYS A 150 5.94 -17.13 -24.95
N LYS A 151 5.71 -17.77 -23.80
CA LYS A 151 5.10 -19.12 -23.74
C LYS A 151 3.71 -19.17 -24.37
N LEU A 152 2.89 -18.12 -24.17
CA LEU A 152 1.55 -18.00 -24.77
C LEU A 152 1.64 -17.81 -26.30
N ILE A 153 2.57 -16.98 -26.80
CA ILE A 153 2.86 -16.85 -28.25
C ILE A 153 3.21 -18.21 -28.86
N GLU A 154 4.11 -18.96 -28.24
CA GLU A 154 4.58 -20.27 -28.71
C GLU A 154 3.45 -21.32 -28.69
N LYS A 155 2.75 -21.46 -27.55
CA LYS A 155 1.63 -22.39 -27.37
C LYS A 155 0.53 -22.18 -28.40
N GLU A 156 0.22 -20.92 -28.70
CA GLU A 156 -0.89 -20.52 -29.56
C GLU A 156 -0.48 -20.26 -31.02
N ASN A 157 0.80 -20.48 -31.36
CA ASN A 157 1.39 -20.25 -32.69
C ASN A 157 1.10 -18.86 -33.28
N LEU A 158 1.19 -17.80 -32.45
CA LEU A 158 0.92 -16.43 -32.89
C LEU A 158 2.07 -15.91 -33.77
N SER A 159 1.79 -15.71 -35.06
CA SER A 159 2.74 -15.18 -36.06
C SER A 159 2.69 -13.65 -36.23
N ASN A 160 1.95 -12.97 -35.34
CA ASN A 160 1.74 -11.53 -35.30
C ASN A 160 3.02 -10.70 -35.17
N LYS A 161 3.00 -9.45 -35.65
CA LYS A 161 4.13 -8.51 -35.51
C LYS A 161 4.22 -8.00 -34.07
N LEU A 162 5.35 -8.25 -33.41
CA LEU A 162 5.62 -7.79 -32.04
C LEU A 162 6.26 -6.40 -32.01
N TYR A 163 5.83 -5.57 -31.06
CA TYR A 163 6.43 -4.30 -30.69
C TYR A 163 6.91 -4.38 -29.23
N GLN A 164 8.18 -4.04 -28.99
CA GLN A 164 8.76 -4.06 -27.65
C GLN A 164 8.51 -2.72 -26.94
N TYR A 165 8.12 -2.78 -25.68
CA TYR A 165 7.95 -1.61 -24.81
C TYR A 165 8.74 -1.80 -23.52
N ASP A 166 9.44 -0.77 -23.07
CA ASP A 166 10.11 -0.80 -21.75
C ASP A 166 9.13 -0.57 -20.59
N ASP A 167 7.85 -0.28 -20.90
CA ASP A 167 6.88 0.23 -19.94
C ASP A 167 5.42 -0.14 -20.25
N PHE A 168 4.67 -0.62 -19.24
CA PHE A 168 3.27 -0.99 -19.39
C PHE A 168 2.35 0.20 -19.68
N TYR A 169 2.60 1.38 -19.09
CA TYR A 169 1.75 2.54 -19.27
C TYR A 169 1.85 3.08 -20.71
N VAL A 170 3.07 3.16 -21.25
CA VAL A 170 3.30 3.55 -22.66
C VAL A 170 2.69 2.53 -23.63
N MET A 171 2.78 1.24 -23.32
CA MET A 171 2.17 0.19 -24.14
C MET A 171 0.63 0.24 -24.13
N LEU A 172 0.02 0.50 -22.98
CA LEU A 172 -1.43 0.68 -22.85
C LEU A 172 -1.89 1.97 -23.54
N GLU A 173 -1.14 3.06 -23.40
CA GLU A 173 -1.41 4.30 -24.12
C GLU A 173 -1.38 4.09 -25.65
N ASP A 174 -0.43 3.32 -26.16
CA ASP A 174 -0.35 2.97 -27.59
C ASP A 174 -1.48 2.04 -28.05
N LEU A 175 -2.00 1.18 -27.18
CA LEU A 175 -3.21 0.39 -27.45
C LEU A 175 -4.44 1.30 -27.57
N TYR A 176 -4.63 2.21 -26.61
CA TYR A 176 -5.76 3.17 -26.61
C TYR A 176 -5.71 4.13 -27.80
N ASN A 177 -4.50 4.59 -28.16
CA ASN A 177 -4.25 5.40 -29.36
C ASN A 177 -4.26 4.61 -30.68
N LYS A 178 -4.52 3.29 -30.64
CA LYS A 178 -4.57 2.39 -31.81
C LYS A 178 -3.28 2.38 -32.63
N LYS A 179 -2.13 2.59 -31.99
CA LYS A 179 -0.80 2.37 -32.60
C LYS A 179 -0.42 0.89 -32.58
N ILE A 180 -0.98 0.13 -31.64
CA ILE A 180 -0.99 -1.33 -31.61
C ILE A 180 -2.42 -1.86 -31.45
N ASP A 181 -2.66 -3.10 -31.90
CA ASP A 181 -3.99 -3.72 -31.89
C ASP A 181 -4.28 -4.52 -30.61
N ALA A 182 -3.24 -5.07 -29.99
CA ALA A 182 -3.32 -5.88 -28.77
C ALA A 182 -2.03 -5.73 -27.93
N CYS A 183 -2.05 -6.11 -26.65
CA CYS A 183 -0.85 -6.19 -25.82
C CYS A 183 -0.93 -7.27 -24.74
N PHE A 184 0.24 -7.71 -24.25
CA PHE A 184 0.34 -8.60 -23.09
C PHE A 184 0.38 -7.80 -21.78
N VAL A 185 -0.47 -8.18 -20.83
CA VAL A 185 -0.57 -7.58 -19.50
C VAL A 185 -0.71 -8.67 -18.43
N SER A 186 -0.53 -8.31 -17.16
CA SER A 186 -0.80 -9.23 -16.04
C SER A 186 -2.27 -9.67 -15.99
N GLY A 187 -2.53 -10.83 -15.39
CA GLY A 187 -3.88 -11.33 -15.14
C GLY A 187 -4.81 -10.32 -14.44
N ASN A 188 -4.26 -9.52 -13.52
CA ASN A 188 -5.00 -8.52 -12.74
C ASN A 188 -4.88 -7.07 -13.28
N TYR A 189 -4.54 -6.88 -14.56
CA TYR A 189 -4.33 -5.56 -15.17
C TYR A 189 -5.42 -4.51 -14.86
N VAL A 190 -6.69 -4.92 -14.77
CA VAL A 190 -7.80 -4.03 -14.38
C VAL A 190 -7.58 -3.41 -12.99
N VAL A 191 -7.09 -4.18 -12.03
CA VAL A 191 -6.80 -3.74 -10.66
C VAL A 191 -5.55 -2.88 -10.61
N LEU A 192 -4.53 -3.19 -11.44
CA LEU A 192 -3.28 -2.44 -11.52
C LEU A 192 -3.46 -1.04 -12.14
N PHE A 193 -4.17 -0.95 -13.26
CA PHE A 193 -4.22 0.26 -14.09
C PHE A 193 -5.56 1.02 -13.97
N GLY A 194 -6.65 0.36 -13.56
CA GLY A 194 -7.98 1.00 -13.46
C GLY A 194 -8.09 2.08 -12.39
N GLY A 195 -7.08 2.24 -11.52
CA GLY A 195 -6.99 3.34 -10.57
C GLY A 195 -6.41 4.65 -11.14
N ASP A 196 -5.88 4.62 -12.37
CA ASP A 196 -5.23 5.76 -13.02
C ASP A 196 -6.17 6.49 -14.00
N ASP A 197 -6.08 7.82 -14.03
CA ASP A 197 -6.98 8.70 -14.80
C ASP A 197 -7.10 8.33 -16.30
N PRO A 198 -6.03 7.93 -17.02
CA PRO A 198 -6.14 7.53 -18.44
C PRO A 198 -6.84 6.17 -18.68
N PHE A 199 -6.95 5.33 -17.65
CA PHE A 199 -7.36 3.93 -17.77
C PHE A 199 -8.52 3.55 -16.85
N THR A 200 -9.23 4.54 -16.27
CA THR A 200 -10.31 4.31 -15.28
C THR A 200 -11.41 3.36 -15.78
N ASN A 201 -11.66 3.31 -17.09
CA ASN A 201 -12.68 2.47 -17.72
C ASN A 201 -12.14 1.16 -18.33
N ILE A 202 -10.86 0.81 -18.09
CA ILE A 202 -10.16 -0.30 -18.77
C ILE A 202 -10.89 -1.65 -18.71
N ALA A 203 -11.60 -1.93 -17.61
CA ALA A 203 -12.44 -3.11 -17.45
C ALA A 203 -13.58 -3.23 -18.48
N SER A 204 -14.10 -2.09 -18.93
CA SER A 204 -15.23 -1.98 -19.86
C SER A 204 -14.82 -1.65 -21.30
N GLU A 205 -13.59 -1.20 -21.50
CA GLU A 205 -13.04 -0.79 -22.80
C GLU A 205 -12.16 -1.86 -23.45
N THR A 206 -11.72 -2.86 -22.69
CA THR A 206 -10.88 -3.98 -23.17
C THR A 206 -11.53 -5.34 -22.97
N LYS A 207 -11.01 -6.35 -23.70
CA LYS A 207 -11.33 -7.78 -23.58
C LYS A 207 -10.07 -8.62 -23.61
N VAL A 208 -10.07 -9.72 -22.86
CA VAL A 208 -9.04 -10.77 -22.95
C VAL A 208 -9.32 -11.63 -24.18
N ILE A 209 -8.33 -11.75 -25.06
CA ILE A 209 -8.37 -12.61 -26.25
C ILE A 209 -7.90 -14.03 -25.88
N LYS A 210 -6.78 -14.11 -25.15
CA LYS A 210 -6.16 -15.35 -24.69
C LYS A 210 -5.52 -15.15 -23.32
N GLU A 211 -5.51 -16.20 -22.51
CA GLU A 211 -4.89 -16.25 -21.19
C GLU A 211 -3.86 -17.40 -21.14
N TYR A 212 -2.78 -17.22 -20.38
CA TYR A 212 -1.92 -18.30 -19.94
C TYR A 212 -1.51 -18.12 -18.48
N SER A 213 -1.71 -19.18 -17.70
CA SER A 213 -1.45 -19.22 -16.26
C SER A 213 -0.54 -20.40 -15.92
N GLU A 214 0.46 -20.19 -15.07
CA GLU A 214 1.48 -21.19 -14.70
C GLU A 214 1.94 -21.01 -13.25
N ASP A 215 2.01 -22.11 -12.49
CA ASP A 215 2.60 -22.12 -11.15
C ASP A 215 4.13 -22.07 -11.26
N MET A 216 4.73 -21.00 -10.73
CA MET A 216 6.18 -20.82 -10.72
C MET A 216 6.66 -20.47 -9.31
N LYS A 217 7.98 -20.56 -9.07
CA LYS A 217 8.55 -20.15 -7.78
C LYS A 217 8.19 -18.68 -7.47
N ASN A 218 7.85 -18.41 -6.21
CA ASN A 218 7.58 -17.06 -5.74
C ASN A 218 8.83 -16.16 -5.92
N LYS A 219 8.75 -15.17 -6.81
CA LYS A 219 9.82 -14.18 -7.05
C LYS A 219 9.75 -13.01 -6.07
N ASP A 220 8.69 -12.87 -5.28
CA ASP A 220 8.61 -11.84 -4.25
C ASP A 220 9.46 -12.20 -3.01
N ASN A 221 9.75 -13.50 -2.82
CA ASN A 221 10.70 -14.04 -1.83
C ASN A 221 12.18 -13.71 -2.14
N VAL A 222 12.47 -12.68 -2.95
CA VAL A 222 13.83 -12.20 -3.26
C VAL A 222 14.44 -11.43 -2.08
N VAL A 223 13.62 -10.86 -1.19
CA VAL A 223 14.08 -10.28 0.07
C VAL A 223 14.31 -11.40 1.09
N LEU A 224 15.44 -12.09 0.97
CA LEU A 224 15.88 -13.10 1.94
C LEU A 224 16.69 -12.43 3.06
N THR A 225 16.00 -11.93 4.07
CA THR A 225 16.65 -11.53 5.33
C THR A 225 16.88 -12.75 6.23
N ASN A 226 18.10 -12.91 6.74
CA ASN A 226 18.44 -13.93 7.76
C ASN A 226 18.25 -13.40 9.19
N LYS A 227 17.68 -12.20 9.32
CA LYS A 227 17.37 -11.56 10.60
C LYS A 227 16.35 -12.40 11.38
N LYS A 228 16.31 -12.20 12.69
CA LYS A 228 15.37 -12.88 13.58
C LYS A 228 14.30 -11.91 14.04
N LEU A 229 13.08 -12.38 14.27
CA LEU A 229 12.00 -11.56 14.83
C LEU A 229 12.18 -11.23 16.33
N THR A 230 13.40 -11.45 16.86
CA THR A 230 13.90 -11.02 18.18
C THR A 230 14.85 -9.82 18.10
N GLU A 231 15.22 -9.38 16.89
CA GLU A 231 16.04 -8.20 16.61
C GLU A 231 15.15 -7.08 16.03
N PRO A 232 15.53 -5.79 16.07
CA PRO A 232 14.66 -4.72 15.55
C PRO A 232 14.53 -4.80 14.02
N PHE A 233 13.33 -5.00 13.48
CA PHE A 233 13.08 -5.32 12.06
C PHE A 233 12.04 -4.43 11.38
N THR A 234 12.02 -4.45 10.05
CA THR A 234 11.05 -3.72 9.20
C THR A 234 10.11 -4.68 8.47
N ILE A 235 8.79 -4.43 8.51
CA ILE A 235 7.77 -5.10 7.67
C ILE A 235 7.16 -4.07 6.71
N LEU A 236 7.04 -4.39 5.43
CA LEU A 236 6.15 -3.70 4.50
C LEU A 236 4.79 -4.42 4.45
N VAL A 237 3.75 -3.79 5.00
CA VAL A 237 2.37 -4.26 4.87
C VAL A 237 1.79 -3.73 3.56
N MET A 238 1.26 -4.63 2.74
CA MET A 238 0.68 -4.35 1.42
C MET A 238 -0.77 -4.83 1.39
N GLY A 239 -1.71 -3.89 1.22
CA GLY A 239 -3.13 -4.22 1.07
C GLY A 239 -3.43 -4.79 -0.32
N VAL A 240 -4.19 -5.87 -0.34
CA VAL A 240 -4.63 -6.58 -1.56
C VAL A 240 -6.12 -6.30 -1.75
N ASP A 241 -6.45 -5.53 -2.78
CA ASP A 241 -7.83 -5.15 -3.11
C ASP A 241 -8.56 -6.29 -3.85
N SER A 242 -8.92 -7.33 -3.11
CA SER A 242 -9.56 -8.56 -3.60
C SER A 242 -10.76 -8.95 -2.74
N GLU A 243 -11.90 -9.19 -3.41
CA GLU A 243 -13.11 -9.80 -2.87
C GLU A 243 -12.96 -11.33 -2.68
N ASP A 244 -12.00 -11.90 -3.40
CA ASP A 244 -11.89 -13.33 -3.62
C ASP A 244 -11.19 -14.05 -2.46
N ASP A 245 -11.65 -15.28 -2.25
CA ASP A 245 -11.37 -16.07 -1.06
C ASP A 245 -9.97 -16.73 -1.17
N GLY A 246 -8.99 -16.15 -0.48
CA GLY A 246 -7.56 -16.46 -0.59
C GLY A 246 -6.82 -15.67 -1.67
N LEU A 247 -5.50 -15.60 -1.54
CA LEU A 247 -4.62 -14.93 -2.51
C LEU A 247 -4.41 -15.81 -3.77
N LYS A 248 -5.47 -15.99 -4.57
CA LYS A 248 -5.50 -16.85 -5.76
C LYS A 248 -4.57 -16.40 -6.88
N ALA A 249 -4.16 -15.14 -6.88
CA ALA A 249 -2.96 -14.67 -7.55
C ALA A 249 -2.11 -13.92 -6.50
N ASN A 250 -1.06 -14.54 -5.96
CA ASN A 250 -0.23 -13.91 -4.92
C ASN A 250 0.54 -12.66 -5.41
N GLN A 251 0.48 -12.33 -6.70
CA GLN A 251 1.01 -11.10 -7.30
C GLN A 251 0.00 -9.93 -7.29
N ALA A 252 -1.30 -10.19 -7.17
CA ALA A 252 -2.32 -9.23 -7.56
C ALA A 252 -2.64 -8.19 -6.47
N PHE A 253 -1.82 -7.14 -6.34
CA PHE A 253 -2.13 -5.97 -5.52
C PHE A 253 -1.92 -4.68 -6.33
N ASN A 254 -2.72 -3.65 -6.04
CA ASN A 254 -2.71 -2.35 -6.73
C ASN A 254 -1.75 -1.32 -6.09
N GLY A 255 -1.12 -1.64 -4.97
CA GLY A 255 -0.30 -0.68 -4.23
C GLY A 255 -1.11 0.42 -3.54
N ASP A 256 -2.43 0.26 -3.37
CA ASP A 256 -3.32 1.26 -2.76
C ASP A 256 -3.12 1.43 -1.25
N THR A 257 -2.44 0.48 -0.61
CA THR A 257 -2.15 0.49 0.83
C THR A 257 -0.74 -0.03 1.02
N LEU A 258 0.19 0.90 1.30
CA LEU A 258 1.59 0.63 1.59
C LEU A 258 1.92 1.20 2.96
N MET A 259 2.20 0.33 3.94
CA MET A 259 2.54 0.73 5.30
C MET A 259 3.85 0.05 5.73
N MET A 260 4.91 0.84 5.86
CA MET A 260 6.17 0.39 6.44
C MET A 260 6.07 0.45 7.96
N VAL A 261 6.14 -0.71 8.60
CA VAL A 261 6.16 -0.88 10.06
C VAL A 261 7.59 -1.20 10.48
N THR A 262 8.15 -0.49 11.45
CA THR A 262 9.33 -0.99 12.18
C THR A 262 8.89 -1.48 13.56
N PHE A 263 9.52 -2.53 14.06
CA PHE A 263 9.27 -3.06 15.40
C PHE A 263 10.59 -3.39 16.09
N ASN A 264 10.70 -3.00 17.36
CA ASN A 264 11.80 -3.37 18.24
C ASN A 264 11.30 -4.34 19.31
N PRO A 265 11.60 -5.65 19.20
CA PRO A 265 11.17 -6.66 20.16
C PRO A 265 11.70 -6.46 21.59
N LYS A 266 12.77 -5.69 21.78
CA LYS A 266 13.40 -5.44 23.09
C LYS A 266 12.68 -4.35 23.87
N THR A 267 12.24 -3.30 23.18
CA THR A 267 11.52 -2.16 23.76
C THR A 267 10.01 -2.24 23.57
N LEU A 268 9.52 -3.25 22.82
CA LEU A 268 8.12 -3.41 22.43
C LEU A 268 7.52 -2.15 21.78
N THR A 269 8.37 -1.42 21.05
CA THR A 269 8.01 -0.18 20.36
C THR A 269 7.90 -0.44 18.86
N ALA A 270 6.83 0.05 18.26
CA ALA A 270 6.57 0.01 16.84
C ALA A 270 6.41 1.43 16.28
N SER A 271 6.64 1.57 14.97
CA SER A 271 6.39 2.80 14.22
C SER A 271 5.70 2.46 12.91
N MET A 272 4.63 3.16 12.55
CA MET A 272 3.90 2.88 11.31
C MET A 272 3.96 4.08 10.36
N PHE A 273 4.57 3.90 9.20
CA PHE A 273 4.60 4.86 8.10
C PHE A 273 3.77 4.39 6.91
N SER A 274 2.57 4.94 6.80
CA SER A 274 1.70 4.73 5.64
C SER A 274 2.03 5.74 4.53
N VAL A 275 2.15 5.27 3.30
CA VAL A 275 2.45 6.11 2.14
C VAL A 275 1.19 6.31 1.28
N PRO A 276 0.83 7.56 0.94
CA PRO A 276 -0.26 7.81 -0.01
C PRO A 276 0.00 7.16 -1.36
N ARG A 277 -0.99 6.44 -1.89
CA ARG A 277 -0.86 5.67 -3.14
C ARG A 277 -0.48 6.54 -4.35
N ASP A 278 -0.98 7.77 -4.36
CA ASP A 278 -0.83 8.78 -5.42
C ASP A 278 0.46 9.62 -5.23
N LEU A 279 1.35 9.25 -4.30
CA LEU A 279 2.59 9.97 -4.03
C LEU A 279 3.57 9.87 -5.22
N TRP A 280 4.00 11.02 -5.75
CA TRP A 280 4.86 11.12 -6.92
C TRP A 280 6.34 10.93 -6.53
N VAL A 281 6.91 9.77 -6.88
CA VAL A 281 8.25 9.32 -6.44
C VAL A 281 9.03 8.64 -7.57
N PRO A 282 10.36 8.50 -7.46
CA PRO A 282 11.15 7.74 -8.42
C PRO A 282 10.88 6.24 -8.26
N ILE A 283 10.37 5.60 -9.32
CA ILE A 283 10.10 4.16 -9.31
C ILE A 283 11.38 3.39 -9.60
N SER A 284 11.86 2.63 -8.61
CA SER A 284 13.24 2.12 -8.61
C SER A 284 13.52 1.12 -9.73
N CYS A 285 12.55 0.28 -10.10
CA CYS A 285 12.69 -0.64 -11.23
C CYS A 285 12.58 0.02 -12.62
N ARG A 286 12.11 1.28 -12.71
CA ARG A 286 11.92 2.03 -13.97
C ARG A 286 13.04 3.04 -14.21
N ASN A 287 14.29 2.68 -13.89
CA ASN A 287 15.45 3.59 -13.94
C ASN A 287 15.24 4.91 -13.16
N ASN A 288 14.49 4.88 -12.05
CA ASN A 288 14.08 6.06 -11.27
C ASN A 288 13.19 7.06 -12.02
N ALA A 289 12.47 6.63 -13.08
CA ALA A 289 11.40 7.42 -13.68
C ALA A 289 10.33 7.77 -12.63
N LEU A 290 9.89 9.03 -12.63
CA LEU A 290 8.88 9.51 -11.69
C LEU A 290 7.49 9.03 -12.08
N ALA A 291 6.74 8.52 -11.11
CA ALA A 291 5.31 8.21 -11.22
C ALA A 291 4.67 8.14 -9.81
N LYS A 292 3.36 7.90 -9.76
CA LYS A 292 2.68 7.54 -8.51
C LYS A 292 3.28 6.26 -7.93
N ILE A 293 3.47 6.19 -6.62
CA ILE A 293 4.12 5.04 -5.97
C ILE A 293 3.37 3.73 -6.20
N ASN A 294 2.03 3.75 -6.26
CA ASN A 294 1.21 2.57 -6.53
C ASN A 294 1.53 1.89 -7.88
N SER A 295 1.92 2.66 -8.91
CA SER A 295 2.33 2.13 -10.23
C SER A 295 3.48 1.11 -10.16
N SER A 296 4.30 1.14 -9.10
CA SER A 296 5.37 0.14 -8.89
C SER A 296 4.83 -1.28 -8.71
N ALA A 297 3.57 -1.46 -8.30
CA ALA A 297 2.93 -2.77 -8.16
C ALA A 297 2.76 -3.51 -9.50
N ALA A 298 2.61 -2.77 -10.61
CA ALA A 298 2.55 -3.36 -11.96
C ALA A 298 3.87 -4.05 -12.40
N TYR A 299 4.94 -3.88 -11.63
CA TYR A 299 6.26 -4.48 -11.85
C TYR A 299 6.61 -5.50 -10.74
N GLY A 300 5.63 -5.86 -9.90
CA GLY A 300 5.77 -6.86 -8.83
C GLY A 300 6.30 -6.31 -7.49
N SER A 301 6.25 -7.15 -6.45
CA SER A 301 6.51 -6.71 -5.07
C SER A 301 7.94 -6.23 -4.86
N SER A 302 8.91 -6.77 -5.61
CA SER A 302 10.31 -6.32 -5.58
C SER A 302 10.48 -4.86 -6.02
N CYS A 303 9.67 -4.37 -6.98
CA CYS A 303 9.70 -2.97 -7.38
C CYS A 303 9.08 -2.06 -6.31
N VAL A 304 7.98 -2.48 -5.69
CA VAL A 304 7.36 -1.75 -4.56
C VAL A 304 8.33 -1.65 -3.38
N ILE A 305 8.93 -2.78 -2.99
CA ILE A 305 9.90 -2.84 -1.89
C ILE A 305 11.13 -1.96 -2.17
N SER A 306 11.75 -2.08 -3.33
CA SER A 306 12.91 -1.24 -3.69
C SER A 306 12.55 0.25 -3.79
N THR A 307 11.34 0.59 -4.24
CA THR A 307 10.84 1.98 -4.27
C THR A 307 10.61 2.52 -2.85
N MET A 308 10.06 1.71 -1.94
CA MET A 308 9.90 2.06 -0.52
C MET A 308 11.24 2.20 0.20
N GLN A 309 12.22 1.33 -0.08
CA GLN A 309 13.59 1.46 0.43
C GLN A 309 14.27 2.72 -0.10
N ASN A 310 14.11 3.08 -1.37
CA ASN A 310 14.66 4.30 -1.96
C ASN A 310 14.02 5.57 -1.36
N LEU A 311 12.68 5.58 -1.17
CA LEU A 311 11.95 6.69 -0.57
C LEU A 311 12.36 6.97 0.89
N THR A 312 12.58 5.92 1.69
CA THR A 312 12.84 6.04 3.14
C THR A 312 14.33 5.97 3.49
N GLY A 313 15.15 5.37 2.62
CA GLY A 313 16.50 4.91 2.90
C GLY A 313 16.58 3.83 4.00
N ILE A 314 15.48 3.12 4.29
CA ILE A 314 15.39 2.09 5.32
C ILE A 314 15.16 0.74 4.65
N ASP A 315 16.01 -0.24 4.96
CA ASP A 315 15.87 -1.60 4.42
C ASP A 315 14.63 -2.30 4.98
N ILE A 316 13.95 -3.02 4.09
CA ILE A 316 12.76 -3.82 4.39
C ILE A 316 13.23 -5.26 4.63
N ASP A 317 13.01 -5.77 5.84
CA ASP A 317 13.35 -7.15 6.18
C ASP A 317 12.27 -8.12 5.65
N TYR A 318 11.00 -7.77 5.84
CA TYR A 318 9.86 -8.61 5.53
C TYR A 318 8.76 -7.87 4.79
N TYR A 319 7.89 -8.62 4.11
CA TYR A 319 6.60 -8.12 3.64
C TYR A 319 5.45 -8.96 4.20
N VAL A 320 4.27 -8.34 4.28
CA VAL A 320 2.99 -9.01 4.53
C VAL A 320 1.99 -8.48 3.51
N LYS A 321 1.46 -9.34 2.64
CA LYS A 321 0.31 -9.04 1.79
C LYS A 321 -0.95 -9.55 2.47
N ILE A 322 -2.00 -8.76 2.56
CA ILE A 322 -3.28 -9.17 3.16
C ILE A 322 -4.47 -8.62 2.37
N ASN A 323 -5.47 -9.45 2.08
CA ASN A 323 -6.70 -9.03 1.40
C ASN A 323 -7.81 -8.61 2.38
N PHE A 324 -8.93 -8.12 1.86
CA PHE A 324 -10.09 -7.71 2.65
C PHE A 324 -10.61 -8.82 3.58
N LYS A 325 -10.71 -10.05 3.07
CA LYS A 325 -11.11 -11.22 3.87
C LYS A 325 -10.16 -11.47 5.03
N GLY A 326 -8.85 -11.40 4.80
CA GLY A 326 -7.82 -11.57 5.83
C GLY A 326 -7.91 -10.54 6.94
N VAL A 327 -8.27 -9.28 6.63
CA VAL A 327 -8.52 -8.25 7.66
C VAL A 327 -9.77 -8.58 8.48
N VAL A 328 -10.87 -8.98 7.82
CA VAL A 328 -12.13 -9.36 8.49
C VAL A 328 -11.89 -10.57 9.40
N ASP A 329 -11.34 -11.66 8.85
CA ASP A 329 -11.10 -12.92 9.54
C ASP A 329 -10.14 -12.72 10.74
N LEU A 330 -9.11 -11.89 10.60
CA LEU A 330 -8.16 -11.57 11.68
C LEU A 330 -8.84 -10.84 12.84
N VAL A 331 -9.63 -9.80 12.53
CA VAL A 331 -10.34 -9.01 13.56
C VAL A 331 -11.40 -9.86 14.25
N ASP A 332 -12.14 -10.69 13.51
CA ASP A 332 -13.15 -11.58 14.09
C ASP A 332 -12.50 -12.71 14.92
N ALA A 333 -11.33 -13.23 14.53
CA ALA A 333 -10.56 -14.18 15.34
C ALA A 333 -10.00 -13.57 16.64
N LEU A 334 -9.77 -12.25 16.69
CA LEU A 334 -9.47 -11.49 17.90
C LEU A 334 -10.74 -11.16 18.73
N GLY A 335 -11.93 -11.50 18.22
CA GLY A 335 -13.22 -11.19 18.83
C GLY A 335 -13.64 -9.72 18.68
N GLY A 336 -13.14 -9.03 17.66
CA GLY A 336 -13.32 -7.60 17.37
C GLY A 336 -12.22 -6.71 17.97
N VAL A 337 -12.09 -5.49 17.45
CA VAL A 337 -11.08 -4.49 17.85
C VAL A 337 -11.69 -3.20 18.40
N THR A 338 -11.09 -2.64 19.43
CA THR A 338 -11.55 -1.37 20.03
C THR A 338 -10.98 -0.16 19.28
N VAL A 339 -11.83 0.67 18.67
CA VAL A 339 -11.44 1.83 17.85
C VAL A 339 -12.29 3.05 18.23
N ASN A 340 -11.65 4.23 18.30
CA ASN A 340 -12.35 5.52 18.36
C ASN A 340 -12.61 6.00 16.93
N VAL A 341 -13.83 5.77 16.42
CA VAL A 341 -14.22 6.10 15.05
C VAL A 341 -14.32 7.62 14.91
N GLU A 342 -13.56 8.20 13.98
CA GLU A 342 -13.59 9.65 13.70
C GLU A 342 -14.98 10.11 13.22
N ASN A 343 -15.39 11.32 13.60
CA ASN A 343 -16.62 11.92 13.08
C ASN A 343 -16.48 12.15 11.56
N PRO A 344 -17.36 11.62 10.72
CA PRO A 344 -17.37 11.94 9.30
C PRO A 344 -17.83 13.38 9.06
N TYR A 345 -17.39 13.95 7.94
CA TYR A 345 -17.77 15.30 7.50
C TYR A 345 -18.98 15.21 6.56
N PHE A 346 -20.18 15.32 7.11
CA PHE A 346 -21.48 15.12 6.42
C PHE A 346 -21.72 15.92 5.13
N ASN A 347 -20.95 16.99 4.93
CA ASN A 347 -21.05 17.88 3.76
C ASN A 347 -20.13 17.43 2.60
N VAL A 348 -19.26 16.43 2.83
CA VAL A 348 -18.37 15.84 1.83
C VAL A 348 -19.09 14.68 1.15
N ASN A 349 -18.83 14.45 -0.14
CA ASN A 349 -19.53 13.48 -1.01
C ASN A 349 -20.98 13.85 -1.37
N ALA A 350 -21.16 14.96 -2.09
CA ALA A 350 -22.40 15.33 -2.80
C ALA A 350 -23.71 15.33 -1.97
N GLY A 351 -23.61 15.39 -0.63
CA GLY A 351 -24.75 15.35 0.29
C GLY A 351 -25.20 13.94 0.72
N VAL A 352 -24.36 12.90 0.58
CA VAL A 352 -24.65 11.57 1.11
C VAL A 352 -24.39 11.52 2.62
N ASP A 353 -25.35 12.02 3.40
CA ASP A 353 -25.39 11.85 4.85
C ASP A 353 -26.03 10.49 5.22
N TYR A 354 -25.25 9.63 5.86
CA TYR A 354 -25.74 8.39 6.49
C TYR A 354 -26.22 8.64 7.94
N HIS A 355 -26.99 9.71 8.16
CA HIS A 355 -27.56 10.10 9.45
C HIS A 355 -26.54 10.14 10.61
N GLY A 356 -25.37 10.72 10.39
CA GLY A 356 -24.32 10.75 11.41
C GLY A 356 -23.30 9.61 11.34
N GLN A 357 -23.53 8.56 10.54
CA GLN A 357 -22.76 7.31 10.57
C GLN A 357 -21.62 7.27 9.53
N VAL A 358 -20.58 6.50 9.83
CA VAL A 358 -19.54 6.08 8.87
C VAL A 358 -20.01 4.79 8.21
N CYS A 359 -20.11 4.78 6.89
CA CYS A 359 -20.66 3.67 6.12
C CYS A 359 -19.81 3.38 4.87
N GLU A 360 -19.49 2.11 4.64
CA GLU A 360 -18.71 1.67 3.48
C GLU A 360 -19.14 0.25 3.06
N GLN A 361 -18.81 -0.17 1.84
CA GLN A 361 -19.08 -1.51 1.35
C GLN A 361 -18.45 -2.59 2.26
N ASN A 362 -19.11 -3.76 2.32
CA ASN A 362 -18.54 -4.96 2.91
C ASN A 362 -17.32 -5.49 2.13
N SER A 363 -16.70 -6.57 2.64
CA SER A 363 -15.58 -7.28 2.01
C SER A 363 -15.85 -7.88 0.62
N ASN A 364 -17.10 -7.90 0.16
CA ASN A 364 -17.50 -8.31 -1.20
C ASN A 364 -17.75 -7.10 -2.13
N ARG A 365 -17.44 -5.88 -1.71
CA ARG A 365 -17.76 -4.62 -2.41
C ARG A 365 -19.26 -4.42 -2.71
N GLU A 366 -20.14 -4.88 -1.84
CA GLU A 366 -21.59 -4.80 -2.09
C GLU A 366 -22.20 -3.48 -1.57
N PHE A 367 -22.99 -2.83 -2.43
CA PHE A 367 -23.75 -1.61 -2.11
C PHE A 367 -25.19 -1.93 -1.65
N GLY A 368 -25.95 -0.88 -1.30
CA GLY A 368 -27.37 -0.98 -0.92
C GLY A 368 -27.55 -1.50 0.50
N ASN A 369 -28.39 -2.51 0.69
CA ASN A 369 -28.70 -3.07 2.01
C ASN A 369 -27.57 -3.94 2.63
N LYS A 370 -26.39 -3.98 1.99
CA LYS A 370 -25.20 -4.71 2.45
C LYS A 370 -24.03 -3.81 2.87
N VAL A 371 -24.24 -2.49 2.81
CA VAL A 371 -23.29 -1.49 3.34
C VAL A 371 -23.15 -1.66 4.84
N ILE A 372 -21.91 -1.58 5.33
CA ILE A 372 -21.55 -1.72 6.74
C ILE A 372 -21.46 -0.33 7.34
N CYS A 373 -22.28 -0.05 8.35
CA CYS A 373 -22.33 1.23 9.03
C CYS A 373 -21.90 1.10 10.50
N MET A 374 -21.30 2.16 11.02
CA MET A 374 -20.94 2.33 12.43
C MET A 374 -21.11 3.78 12.87
N ASN A 375 -21.37 3.98 14.16
CA ASN A 375 -21.46 5.32 14.73
C ASN A 375 -20.04 5.89 14.93
N PRO A 376 -19.85 7.21 15.04
CA PRO A 376 -18.59 7.76 15.53
C PRO A 376 -18.39 7.52 17.04
N GLY A 377 -17.15 7.66 17.50
CA GLY A 377 -16.74 7.44 18.89
C GLY A 377 -16.15 6.07 19.18
N THR A 378 -15.71 5.88 20.43
CA THR A 378 -15.07 4.64 20.92
C THR A 378 -16.07 3.49 21.02
N GLN A 379 -15.83 2.44 20.23
CA GLN A 379 -16.62 1.21 20.25
C GLN A 379 -15.76 0.00 19.88
N LYS A 380 -16.34 -1.21 20.05
CA LYS A 380 -15.73 -2.44 19.54
C LYS A 380 -16.28 -2.76 18.15
N LEU A 381 -15.41 -2.77 17.15
CA LEU A 381 -15.73 -3.10 15.76
C LEU A 381 -15.50 -4.59 15.50
N ASN A 382 -16.41 -5.24 14.76
CA ASN A 382 -16.14 -6.54 14.15
C ASN A 382 -15.29 -6.39 12.88
N GLY A 383 -14.95 -7.50 12.21
CA GLY A 383 -14.08 -7.50 11.04
C GLY A 383 -14.61 -6.69 9.87
N GLU A 384 -15.88 -6.83 9.52
CA GLU A 384 -16.51 -6.04 8.45
C GLU A 384 -16.55 -4.55 8.78
N GLN A 385 -16.80 -4.18 10.04
CA GLN A 385 -16.78 -2.78 10.50
C GLN A 385 -15.35 -2.19 10.50
N ALA A 386 -14.35 -2.93 10.96
CA ALA A 386 -12.96 -2.51 10.93
C ALA A 386 -12.45 -2.34 9.49
N LEU A 387 -12.84 -3.25 8.59
CA LEU A 387 -12.57 -3.13 7.17
C LEU A 387 -13.25 -1.89 6.58
N ALA A 388 -14.55 -1.71 6.81
CA ALA A 388 -15.32 -0.57 6.32
C ALA A 388 -14.74 0.79 6.79
N TYR A 389 -14.32 0.89 8.06
CA TYR A 389 -13.61 2.07 8.57
C TYR A 389 -12.28 2.31 7.83
N SER A 390 -11.47 1.26 7.65
CA SER A 390 -10.16 1.35 6.97
C SER A 390 -10.23 1.55 5.44
N ARG A 391 -11.44 1.46 4.86
CA ARG A 391 -11.69 1.65 3.41
C ARG A 391 -12.35 3.00 3.09
N ASN A 392 -13.09 3.61 4.02
CA ASN A 392 -13.85 4.82 3.77
C ASN A 392 -12.93 6.00 3.39
N ARG A 393 -13.24 6.66 2.27
CA ARG A 393 -12.55 7.89 1.81
C ARG A 393 -13.53 9.05 1.76
N HIS A 394 -14.70 8.82 1.18
CA HIS A 394 -15.54 9.87 0.65
C HIS A 394 -16.25 10.71 1.74
N GLN A 395 -16.37 10.20 2.97
CA GLN A 395 -16.97 10.96 4.07
C GLN A 395 -15.99 11.90 4.79
N TYR A 396 -14.76 12.08 4.30
CA TYR A 396 -13.73 12.89 4.95
C TYR A 396 -13.05 13.87 3.99
N ILE A 397 -12.68 15.06 4.50
CA ILE A 397 -12.10 16.15 3.69
C ILE A 397 -10.73 15.75 3.10
N GLY A 398 -9.89 15.05 3.88
CA GLY A 398 -8.59 14.55 3.41
C GLY A 398 -8.68 13.31 2.54
N SER A 399 -9.87 12.72 2.39
CA SER A 399 -10.17 11.58 1.52
C SER A 399 -9.21 10.39 1.73
N ASP A 400 -8.22 10.21 0.84
CA ASP A 400 -7.21 9.16 0.98
C ASP A 400 -6.33 9.30 2.22
N LEU A 401 -6.02 10.55 2.62
CA LEU A 401 -5.15 10.81 3.77
C LEU A 401 -5.82 10.44 5.10
N ASP A 402 -7.15 10.57 5.16
CA ASP A 402 -7.94 10.15 6.32
C ASP A 402 -8.14 8.63 6.32
N ARG A 403 -8.44 8.00 5.16
CA ARG A 403 -8.42 6.53 5.01
C ARG A 403 -7.12 5.92 5.55
N ILE A 404 -5.99 6.53 5.20
CA ILE A 404 -4.64 6.12 5.63
C ILE A 404 -4.47 6.22 7.15
N ARG A 405 -5.06 7.23 7.80
CA ARG A 405 -5.08 7.33 9.27
C ARG A 405 -5.96 6.24 9.88
N HIS A 406 -7.14 5.99 9.33
CA HIS A 406 -8.06 4.94 9.81
C HIS A 406 -7.44 3.54 9.68
N GLN A 407 -6.64 3.30 8.63
CA GLN A 407 -5.80 2.10 8.52
C GLN A 407 -4.77 1.98 9.67
N GLN A 408 -4.07 3.07 10.03
CA GLN A 408 -3.17 3.06 11.20
C GLN A 408 -3.93 2.84 12.51
N ASP A 409 -5.14 3.37 12.65
CA ASP A 409 -5.99 3.16 13.83
C ASP A 409 -6.38 1.67 13.98
N VAL A 410 -6.81 1.03 12.88
CA VAL A 410 -7.17 -0.39 12.87
C VAL A 410 -5.95 -1.28 13.15
N VAL A 411 -4.79 -1.01 12.55
CA VAL A 411 -3.56 -1.80 12.83
C VAL A 411 -3.09 -1.61 14.27
N ALA A 412 -3.17 -0.40 14.82
CA ALA A 412 -2.87 -0.15 16.23
C ALA A 412 -3.86 -0.89 17.16
N ALA A 413 -5.14 -0.92 16.81
CA ALA A 413 -6.16 -1.65 17.58
C ALA A 413 -5.95 -3.17 17.53
N ILE A 414 -5.64 -3.75 16.36
CA ILE A 414 -5.25 -5.16 16.20
C ILE A 414 -4.04 -5.49 17.09
N ALA A 415 -3.00 -4.65 17.08
CA ALA A 415 -1.82 -4.84 17.92
C ALA A 415 -2.11 -4.71 19.43
N SER A 416 -3.07 -3.86 19.81
CA SER A 416 -3.55 -3.74 21.19
C SER A 416 -4.34 -4.97 21.64
N GLU A 417 -5.24 -5.49 20.81
CA GLU A 417 -6.03 -6.71 21.14
C GLU A 417 -5.17 -7.98 21.17
N ALA A 418 -3.97 -7.99 20.56
CA ALA A 418 -3.06 -9.14 20.64
C ALA A 418 -2.68 -9.52 22.09
N LYS A 419 -2.80 -8.60 23.07
CA LYS A 419 -2.60 -8.90 24.50
C LYS A 419 -3.70 -9.79 25.11
N ASN A 420 -4.84 -9.94 24.42
CA ASN A 420 -5.97 -10.77 24.85
C ASN A 420 -5.86 -12.23 24.39
N ILE A 421 -4.84 -12.59 23.59
CA ILE A 421 -4.53 -13.98 23.22
C ILE A 421 -4.04 -14.71 24.48
N ARG A 422 -4.86 -15.62 25.03
CA ARG A 422 -4.62 -16.27 26.33
C ARG A 422 -4.38 -17.77 26.22
N SER A 423 -4.90 -18.40 25.17
CA SER A 423 -4.82 -19.84 24.95
C SER A 423 -4.10 -20.18 23.64
N PHE A 424 -3.74 -21.46 23.53
CA PHE A 424 -3.20 -22.01 22.30
C PHE A 424 -4.27 -22.03 21.18
N GLU A 425 -5.51 -22.29 21.55
CA GLU A 425 -6.67 -22.29 20.65
C GLU A 425 -6.93 -20.91 20.03
N ASP A 426 -6.77 -19.81 20.78
CA ASP A 426 -6.90 -18.44 20.26
C ASP A 426 -5.84 -18.16 19.17
N PHE A 427 -4.58 -18.50 19.46
CA PHE A 427 -3.48 -18.37 18.50
C PHE A 427 -3.74 -19.21 17.24
N LYS A 428 -4.24 -20.44 17.42
CA LYS A 428 -4.61 -21.30 16.30
C LYS A 428 -5.77 -20.73 15.48
N ALA A 429 -6.79 -20.14 16.12
CA ALA A 429 -7.90 -19.50 15.41
C ALA A 429 -7.42 -18.36 14.52
N ILE A 430 -6.58 -17.47 15.06
CA ILE A 430 -5.97 -16.35 14.33
C ILE A 430 -5.12 -16.86 13.15
N LEU A 431 -4.29 -17.88 13.38
CA LEU A 431 -3.47 -18.49 12.34
C LEU A 431 -4.32 -19.06 11.19
N ASN A 432 -5.40 -19.77 11.51
CA ASN A 432 -6.29 -20.35 10.50
C ASN A 432 -7.10 -19.30 9.73
N ALA A 433 -7.47 -18.20 10.38
CA ALA A 433 -8.08 -17.03 9.76
C ALA A 433 -7.15 -16.39 8.70
N VAL A 434 -5.90 -16.10 9.06
CA VAL A 434 -5.00 -15.36 8.16
C VAL A 434 -4.32 -16.21 7.09
N GLN A 435 -4.02 -17.50 7.32
CA GLN A 435 -3.15 -18.29 6.41
C GLN A 435 -3.61 -18.34 4.94
N LYS A 436 -4.92 -18.28 4.70
CA LYS A 436 -5.51 -18.36 3.35
C LYS A 436 -5.37 -17.03 2.61
N ASN A 437 -5.51 -15.95 3.36
CA ASN A 437 -5.76 -14.58 2.94
C ASN A 437 -4.52 -13.67 3.10
N MET A 438 -3.39 -14.24 3.53
CA MET A 438 -2.13 -13.55 3.79
C MET A 438 -0.94 -14.27 3.11
N ASP A 439 0.06 -13.52 2.65
CA ASP A 439 1.32 -14.02 2.06
C ASP A 439 2.51 -13.24 2.62
N THR A 440 3.64 -13.91 2.86
CA THR A 440 4.84 -13.32 3.47
C THR A 440 6.12 -14.06 3.08
N ASN A 441 7.25 -13.35 3.07
CA ASN A 441 8.59 -13.94 2.97
C ASN A 441 9.14 -14.45 4.32
N MET A 442 8.41 -14.30 5.44
CA MET A 442 8.83 -14.84 6.73
C MET A 442 8.82 -16.36 6.72
N THR A 443 9.98 -16.98 6.99
CA THR A 443 10.08 -18.44 7.13
C THR A 443 9.32 -18.93 8.37
N THR A 444 8.91 -20.21 8.36
CA THR A 444 8.26 -20.88 9.51
C THR A 444 9.07 -20.73 10.80
N GLU A 445 10.40 -20.82 10.75
CA GLU A 445 11.27 -20.61 11.92
C GLU A 445 11.27 -19.15 12.41
N GLN A 446 11.26 -18.17 11.49
CA GLN A 446 11.14 -16.76 11.86
C GLN A 446 9.80 -16.48 12.54
N ILE A 447 8.67 -16.93 11.98
CA ILE A 447 7.33 -16.76 12.58
C ILE A 447 7.27 -17.41 13.97
N LEU A 448 7.77 -18.66 14.11
CA LEU A 448 7.84 -19.35 15.41
C LEU A 448 8.70 -18.59 16.44
N SER A 449 9.72 -17.84 16.01
CA SER A 449 10.56 -17.06 16.93
C SER A 449 9.81 -15.91 17.63
N LEU A 450 8.64 -15.47 17.11
CA LEU A 450 7.73 -14.53 17.78
C LEU A 450 7.20 -15.05 19.12
N TYR A 451 7.27 -16.36 19.38
CA TYR A 451 7.03 -16.94 20.70
C TYR A 451 7.81 -16.19 21.80
N ASN A 452 9.07 -15.80 21.54
CA ASN A 452 9.89 -15.11 22.52
C ASN A 452 9.38 -13.68 22.79
N VAL A 453 8.79 -13.03 21.79
CA VAL A 453 8.15 -11.71 21.93
C VAL A 453 6.85 -11.84 22.73
N ALA A 454 5.97 -12.78 22.35
CA ALA A 454 4.72 -13.05 23.05
C ALA A 454 4.95 -13.45 24.51
N LYS A 455 5.95 -14.31 24.78
CA LYS A 455 6.38 -14.66 26.13
C LYS A 455 6.86 -13.45 26.92
N SER A 456 7.60 -12.53 26.30
CA SER A 456 8.10 -11.32 26.96
C SER A 456 6.97 -10.36 27.33
N ILE A 457 6.00 -10.16 26.41
CA ILE A 457 4.78 -9.40 26.68
C ILE A 457 4.02 -10.03 27.86
N LEU A 458 3.72 -11.33 27.79
CA LEU A 458 2.95 -12.04 28.82
C LEU A 458 3.64 -11.99 30.20
N LEU A 459 4.96 -12.22 30.27
CA LEU A 459 5.71 -12.13 31.52
C LEU A 459 5.66 -10.72 32.13
N ASN A 460 5.76 -9.67 31.30
CA ASN A 460 5.68 -8.31 31.80
C ASN A 460 4.27 -7.94 32.29
N THR A 461 3.23 -8.39 31.58
CA THR A 461 1.82 -8.22 31.99
C THR A 461 1.53 -8.94 33.31
N VAL A 462 2.01 -10.18 33.49
CA VAL A 462 1.87 -10.93 34.75
C VAL A 462 2.59 -10.26 35.92
N ASN A 463 3.69 -9.54 35.65
CA ASN A 463 4.40 -8.75 36.66
C ASN A 463 3.72 -7.43 37.04
N GLY A 464 2.54 -7.11 36.49
CA GLY A 464 1.76 -5.92 36.82
C GLY A 464 2.19 -4.65 36.09
N ASN A 465 3.06 -4.75 35.09
CA ASN A 465 3.32 -3.66 34.16
C ASN A 465 2.26 -3.70 33.05
N ASP A 466 1.52 -2.62 32.78
CA ASP A 466 0.69 -2.56 31.58
C ASP A 466 1.59 -2.41 30.35
N VAL A 467 1.80 -3.52 29.66
CA VAL A 467 2.68 -3.61 28.49
C VAL A 467 1.85 -3.69 27.24
N ALA A 468 1.43 -2.51 26.77
CA ALA A 468 0.99 -2.30 25.41
C ALA A 468 2.21 -2.19 24.46
N ILE A 469 2.04 -2.64 23.22
CA ILE A 469 3.00 -2.30 22.15
C ILE A 469 2.87 -0.80 21.88
N SER A 470 3.93 -0.04 22.14
CA SER A 470 3.91 1.41 21.93
C SER A 470 3.95 1.72 20.43
N MET A 471 2.87 2.27 19.88
CA MET A 471 2.73 2.55 18.45
C MET A 471 2.94 4.04 18.15
N ASN A 472 4.09 4.38 17.55
CA ASN A 472 4.32 5.70 16.99
C ASN A 472 3.59 5.86 15.64
N LYS A 473 2.56 6.70 15.61
CA LYS A 473 1.83 7.06 14.38
C LYS A 473 2.56 8.15 13.61
N THR A 474 2.33 8.22 12.30
CA THR A 474 3.00 9.17 11.41
C THR A 474 1.99 9.88 10.51
N TYR A 475 2.35 11.07 10.05
CA TYR A 475 1.57 11.86 9.11
C TYR A 475 2.53 12.52 8.12
N LEU A 476 2.57 12.03 6.88
CA LEU A 476 3.36 12.65 5.83
C LEU A 476 2.63 13.89 5.32
N GLN A 477 3.24 15.06 5.48
CA GLN A 477 2.71 16.29 4.92
C GLN A 477 2.87 16.28 3.39
N THR A 478 1.74 16.34 2.69
CA THR A 478 1.67 16.33 1.23
C THR A 478 1.15 17.65 0.66
N TYR A 479 1.29 17.81 -0.66
CA TYR A 479 0.69 18.90 -1.42
C TYR A 479 0.23 18.40 -2.80
N SER A 480 -0.80 19.01 -3.36
CA SER A 480 -1.35 18.60 -4.65
C SER A 480 -0.37 18.85 -5.79
N LEU A 481 -0.23 17.86 -6.68
CA LEU A 481 0.54 17.91 -7.91
C LEU A 481 -0.37 17.53 -9.09
N PRO A 482 -0.90 18.49 -9.85
CA PRO A 482 -1.43 18.20 -11.18
C PRO A 482 -0.23 17.96 -12.11
N VAL A 483 0.06 16.72 -12.51
CA VAL A 483 1.26 16.40 -13.32
C VAL A 483 0.89 16.20 -14.79
N PHE A 484 1.50 16.97 -15.68
CA PHE A 484 1.30 16.83 -17.13
C PHE A 484 2.18 15.72 -17.71
N LEU A 485 1.54 14.75 -18.38
CA LEU A 485 2.18 13.54 -18.94
C LEU A 485 2.48 13.64 -20.45
N GLY A 486 2.23 14.79 -21.09
CA GLY A 486 2.42 15.01 -22.53
C GLY A 486 1.12 15.07 -23.33
N TYR A 487 0.06 14.42 -22.85
CA TYR A 487 -1.26 14.36 -23.48
C TYR A 487 -2.42 14.62 -22.50
N SER A 488 -2.20 14.36 -21.21
CA SER A 488 -3.17 14.53 -20.13
C SER A 488 -2.50 15.10 -18.89
N THR A 489 -3.29 15.55 -17.92
CA THR A 489 -2.81 15.89 -16.57
C THR A 489 -3.41 14.89 -15.59
N THR A 490 -2.57 14.21 -14.82
CA THR A 490 -3.02 13.31 -13.75
C THR A 490 -2.95 14.02 -12.39
N SER A 491 -3.82 13.61 -11.45
CA SER A 491 -3.73 14.05 -10.06
C SER A 491 -2.72 13.21 -9.28
N ALA A 492 -1.78 13.85 -8.59
CA ALA A 492 -0.75 13.21 -7.77
C ALA A 492 -0.47 14.02 -6.49
N LEU A 493 0.37 13.47 -5.60
CA LEU A 493 0.78 14.11 -4.36
C LEU A 493 2.30 14.28 -4.29
N GLY A 494 2.76 15.50 -4.03
CA GLY A 494 4.13 15.77 -3.58
C GLY A 494 4.21 15.64 -2.06
N TYR A 495 5.42 15.52 -1.51
CA TYR A 495 5.65 15.47 -0.06
C TYR A 495 6.65 16.51 0.43
N SER A 496 6.50 16.89 1.69
CA SER A 496 7.46 17.69 2.45
C SER A 496 8.65 16.83 2.88
N LYS A 497 9.86 17.17 2.43
CA LYS A 497 11.10 16.49 2.85
C LYS A 497 11.31 16.57 4.37
N PRO A 498 11.15 17.73 5.05
CA PRO A 498 11.21 17.78 6.52
C PRO A 498 10.24 16.81 7.23
N SER A 499 9.05 16.59 6.67
CA SER A 499 8.07 15.64 7.22
C SER A 499 8.55 14.20 7.08
N LEU A 500 9.05 13.82 5.89
CA LEU A 500 9.63 12.49 5.65
C LEU A 500 10.92 12.26 6.46
N GLU A 501 11.73 13.29 6.67
CA GLU A 501 12.94 13.25 7.48
C GLU A 501 12.63 12.97 8.97
N GLU A 502 11.63 13.62 9.57
CA GLU A 502 11.24 13.30 10.96
C GLU A 502 10.73 11.87 11.09
N ILE A 503 9.88 11.43 10.13
CA ILE A 503 9.33 10.07 10.09
C ILE A 503 10.45 9.04 9.98
N THR A 504 11.32 9.14 8.97
CA THR A 504 12.39 8.17 8.73
C THR A 504 13.44 8.17 9.85
N LYS A 505 13.76 9.32 10.44
CA LYS A 505 14.61 9.41 11.63
C LYS A 505 14.02 8.64 12.82
N MET A 506 12.73 8.83 13.11
CA MET A 506 12.05 8.10 14.19
C MET A 506 12.06 6.58 13.96
N MET A 507 11.84 6.15 12.71
CA MET A 507 11.93 4.74 12.32
C MET A 507 13.36 4.18 12.47
N ARG A 508 14.40 4.92 12.07
CA ARG A 508 15.81 4.54 12.28
C ARG A 508 16.18 4.42 13.74
N VAL A 509 15.69 5.31 14.60
CA VAL A 509 15.88 5.24 16.06
C VAL A 509 15.22 3.99 16.63
N ASN A 510 14.00 3.65 16.21
CA ASN A 510 13.34 2.41 16.66
C ASN A 510 14.10 1.14 16.24
N LEU A 511 14.68 1.16 15.03
CA LEU A 511 15.54 0.09 14.49
C LEU A 511 16.96 0.04 15.10
N GLU A 512 17.30 0.90 16.06
CA GLU A 512 18.66 1.05 16.62
C GLU A 512 19.75 1.47 15.59
N LEU A 513 19.34 1.99 14.43
CA LEU A 513 20.24 2.50 13.37
C LEU A 513 20.73 3.93 13.65
N GLU A 514 20.01 4.70 14.46
CA GLU A 514 20.38 6.04 14.90
C GLU A 514 20.17 6.17 16.43
N SER A 515 20.98 6.99 17.10
CA SER A 515 20.84 7.24 18.52
C SER A 515 19.65 8.16 18.83
N ALA A 516 18.82 7.80 19.80
CA ALA A 516 17.69 8.61 20.24
C ALA A 516 18.14 9.97 20.80
N THR A 517 17.57 11.06 20.28
CA THR A 517 17.73 12.40 20.86
C THR A 517 16.92 12.53 22.14
N VAL A 518 17.57 12.51 23.29
CA VAL A 518 16.90 12.59 24.60
C VAL A 518 16.41 14.02 24.86
N ASN A 519 15.13 14.28 24.57
CA ASN A 519 14.45 15.49 25.02
C ASN A 519 14.26 15.42 26.54
N LYS A 520 15.07 16.18 27.29
CA LYS A 520 15.03 16.23 28.77
C LYS A 520 13.98 17.19 29.33
N THR A 521 13.08 17.69 28.49
CA THR A 521 12.04 18.65 28.85
C THR A 521 10.70 18.12 28.37
N PHE A 522 9.72 18.07 29.28
CA PHE A 522 8.31 17.89 28.95
C PHE A 522 7.56 19.13 29.43
N SER A 523 6.52 19.51 28.70
CA SER A 523 5.55 20.53 29.09
C SER A 523 4.17 19.93 28.88
N ILE A 524 3.28 20.14 29.85
CA ILE A 524 1.88 19.72 29.79
C ILE A 524 1.07 21.00 29.91
N ASP A 525 0.26 21.31 28.91
CA ASP A 525 -0.85 22.26 29.07
C ASP A 525 -2.06 21.46 29.54
N TYR A 526 -2.71 21.91 30.61
CA TYR A 526 -3.92 21.28 31.15
C TYR A 526 -5.19 21.68 30.37
N ASN A 527 -5.08 22.64 29.45
CA ASN A 527 -6.18 23.13 28.62
C ASN A 527 -6.17 22.52 27.20
N GLU A 528 -5.13 21.76 26.84
CA GLU A 528 -5.07 21.00 25.58
C GLU A 528 -5.29 19.51 25.87
N ASP A 529 -6.21 18.87 25.13
CA ASP A 529 -6.33 17.42 25.15
C ASP A 529 -5.00 16.78 24.71
N TYR A 530 -4.50 15.81 25.48
CA TYR A 530 -3.27 15.08 25.14
C TYR A 530 -3.50 14.16 23.94
N THR A 531 -3.42 14.73 22.74
CA THR A 531 -3.54 13.99 21.48
C THR A 531 -2.28 13.16 21.21
N THR A 532 -2.45 11.98 20.61
CA THR A 532 -1.32 11.12 20.23
C THR A 532 -0.40 11.86 19.25
N LYS A 533 0.89 12.01 19.56
CA LYS A 533 1.85 12.66 18.65
C LYS A 533 1.93 11.90 17.33
N TYR A 534 1.64 12.59 16.23
CA TYR A 534 1.93 12.12 14.87
C TYR A 534 3.27 12.71 14.40
N TYR A 535 4.26 11.86 14.14
CA TYR A 535 5.55 12.30 13.58
C TYR A 535 5.36 12.75 12.12
N GLY A 536 6.01 13.84 11.71
CA GLY A 536 5.85 14.47 10.41
C GLY A 536 4.68 15.47 10.31
N LYS A 537 3.71 15.45 11.23
CA LYS A 537 2.55 16.35 11.23
C LYS A 537 2.99 17.80 11.49
N GLY A 538 2.44 18.75 10.74
CA GLY A 538 2.78 20.18 10.87
C GLY A 538 4.02 20.63 10.10
N LEU A 539 4.90 19.70 9.67
CA LEU A 539 6.12 20.02 8.92
C LEU A 539 5.83 20.25 7.41
N THR A 540 5.24 21.39 7.07
CA THR A 540 4.87 21.75 5.69
C THR A 540 6.06 22.14 4.81
N ALA A 541 5.92 21.94 3.49
CA ALA A 541 6.92 22.34 2.51
C ALA A 541 6.83 23.85 2.20
N ASN A 542 7.55 24.65 2.98
CA ASN A 542 7.43 26.12 2.95
C ASN A 542 8.28 26.77 1.85
N THR A 543 9.33 26.09 1.39
CA THR A 543 10.20 26.49 0.29
C THR A 543 10.19 25.43 -0.83
N ASP A 544 10.74 25.76 -1.99
CA ASP A 544 10.93 24.77 -3.06
C ASP A 544 12.00 23.72 -2.72
N ALA A 545 12.94 24.03 -1.80
CA ALA A 545 13.91 23.06 -1.31
C ALA A 545 13.23 21.96 -0.47
N ASP A 546 12.20 22.32 0.30
CA ASP A 546 11.41 21.40 1.13
C ASP A 546 10.49 20.48 0.32
N LYS A 547 10.18 20.85 -0.94
CA LYS A 547 9.30 20.09 -1.84
C LYS A 547 10.00 18.89 -2.47
N SER A 548 9.35 17.73 -2.50
CA SER A 548 9.86 16.55 -3.19
C SER A 548 9.99 16.75 -4.70
N VAL A 549 9.02 17.44 -5.31
CA VAL A 549 8.87 17.63 -6.76
C VAL A 549 8.40 19.06 -7.04
N ILE A 550 8.99 19.70 -8.05
CA ILE A 550 8.63 21.05 -8.52
C ILE A 550 8.03 20.91 -9.93
N LEU A 551 6.95 21.65 -10.19
CA LEU A 551 6.30 21.72 -11.49
C LEU A 551 6.61 23.03 -12.21
N MET A 552 6.55 22.97 -13.53
CA MET A 552 6.62 24.12 -14.42
C MET A 552 5.38 25.02 -14.24
N ASP A 553 5.58 26.30 -13.94
CA ASP A 553 4.50 27.29 -13.90
C ASP A 553 4.03 27.65 -15.32
N ASN A 554 2.81 28.18 -15.44
CA ASN A 554 2.37 28.81 -16.68
C ASN A 554 2.92 30.23 -16.74
N LEU A 555 3.93 30.44 -17.59
CA LEU A 555 4.59 31.73 -17.81
C LEU A 555 3.98 32.52 -18.98
N VAL A 556 3.08 31.91 -19.77
CA VAL A 556 2.40 32.59 -20.88
C VAL A 556 1.58 33.78 -20.35
N GLY A 557 1.74 34.94 -20.98
CA GLY A 557 1.14 36.19 -20.52
C GLY A 557 1.89 36.88 -19.37
N LYS A 558 3.04 36.37 -18.92
CA LYS A 558 3.97 37.12 -18.04
C LYS A 558 4.98 37.89 -18.90
N SER A 559 5.50 38.99 -18.38
CA SER A 559 6.63 39.69 -19.00
C SER A 559 7.89 38.82 -19.00
N GLU A 560 8.75 38.97 -20.01
CA GLU A 560 10.03 38.27 -20.14
C GLU A 560 10.89 38.33 -18.86
N GLU A 561 10.98 39.49 -18.21
CA GLU A 561 11.77 39.67 -16.97
C GLU A 561 11.25 38.78 -15.83
N VAL A 562 9.94 38.85 -15.52
CA VAL A 562 9.30 37.99 -14.51
C VAL A 562 9.46 36.50 -14.83
N ALA A 563 9.32 36.11 -16.10
CA ALA A 563 9.46 34.72 -16.52
C ALA A 563 10.91 34.21 -16.39
N LYS A 564 11.91 35.03 -16.78
CA LYS A 564 13.33 34.75 -16.57
C LYS A 564 13.66 34.65 -15.08
N SER A 565 13.25 35.61 -14.27
CA SER A 565 13.51 35.64 -12.82
C SER A 565 12.89 34.42 -12.12
N TRP A 566 11.66 34.04 -12.48
CA TRP A 566 11.03 32.82 -11.99
C TRP A 566 11.85 31.59 -12.39
N ALA A 567 12.21 31.42 -13.67
CA ALA A 567 12.91 30.23 -14.15
C ALA A 567 14.32 30.08 -13.56
N ILE A 568 15.07 31.19 -13.43
CA ILE A 568 16.38 31.23 -12.76
C ILE A 568 16.23 30.87 -11.28
N SER A 569 15.16 31.31 -10.60
CA SER A 569 14.91 30.93 -9.19
C SER A 569 14.68 29.43 -8.98
N LYS A 570 14.22 28.71 -10.02
CA LYS A 570 14.10 27.24 -10.04
C LYS A 570 15.36 26.52 -10.55
N GLY A 571 16.43 27.25 -10.86
CA GLY A 571 17.67 26.70 -11.39
C GLY A 571 17.59 26.21 -12.84
N LEU A 572 16.70 26.79 -13.66
CA LEU A 572 16.56 26.45 -15.08
C LEU A 572 17.53 27.24 -15.96
N ASN A 573 17.99 26.60 -17.03
CA ASN A 573 18.78 27.23 -18.09
C ASN A 573 17.83 27.90 -19.09
N VAL A 574 17.74 29.24 -19.07
CA VAL A 574 16.74 29.98 -19.87
C VAL A 574 17.32 30.46 -21.19
N ASN A 575 16.70 30.04 -22.29
CA ASN A 575 16.86 30.60 -23.63
C ASN A 575 15.62 31.46 -23.97
N VAL A 576 15.79 32.52 -24.76
CA VAL A 576 14.67 33.38 -25.20
C VAL A 576 14.73 33.60 -26.69
N ILE A 577 13.60 33.35 -27.35
CA ILE A 577 13.40 33.58 -28.78
C ILE A 577 12.33 34.66 -28.93
N THR A 578 12.71 35.78 -29.54
CA THR A 578 11.77 36.83 -29.91
C THR A 578 11.00 36.40 -31.16
N VAL A 579 9.67 36.50 -31.13
CA VAL A 579 8.77 36.12 -32.23
C VAL A 579 7.96 37.32 -32.74
N TYR A 580 7.69 37.36 -34.04
CA TYR A 580 7.07 38.46 -34.77
C TYR A 580 5.78 38.03 -35.50
N PRO A 581 4.93 38.98 -35.94
CA PRO A 581 3.68 38.66 -36.64
C PRO A 581 3.89 37.75 -37.86
N GLY A 582 3.27 36.57 -37.83
CA GLY A 582 3.39 35.55 -38.89
C GLY A 582 4.37 34.41 -38.57
N GLU A 583 5.12 34.50 -37.48
CA GLU A 583 5.99 33.41 -37.00
C GLU A 583 5.26 32.44 -36.06
N GLU A 584 5.75 31.20 -35.98
CA GLU A 584 5.24 30.22 -35.03
C GLU A 584 5.44 30.71 -33.59
N ASN A 585 4.46 30.44 -32.72
CA ASN A 585 4.41 30.91 -31.33
C ASN A 585 4.19 32.42 -31.15
N TYR A 586 4.02 33.23 -32.19
CA TYR A 586 3.54 34.60 -32.04
C TYR A 586 2.09 34.65 -31.54
N ASN A 587 1.76 35.56 -30.63
CA ASN A 587 0.39 35.73 -30.12
C ASN A 587 -0.03 37.20 -30.14
N GLY A 588 -0.83 37.59 -31.14
CA GLY A 588 -1.29 38.97 -31.33
C GLY A 588 -2.22 39.52 -30.24
N SER A 589 -2.69 38.69 -29.31
CA SER A 589 -3.47 39.11 -28.15
C SER A 589 -2.61 39.59 -26.96
N LEU A 590 -1.29 39.41 -27.03
CA LEU A 590 -0.34 39.77 -25.97
C LEU A 590 0.56 40.93 -26.42
N GLY A 591 0.91 41.81 -25.47
CA GLY A 591 1.81 42.94 -25.74
C GLY A 591 3.24 42.51 -26.08
N SER A 592 4.03 43.45 -26.58
CA SER A 592 5.48 43.24 -26.76
C SER A 592 6.18 42.98 -25.41
N GLY A 593 7.21 42.14 -25.40
CA GLY A 593 7.93 41.74 -24.19
C GLY A 593 7.18 40.74 -23.30
N MET A 594 6.03 40.23 -23.76
CA MET A 594 5.25 39.20 -23.07
C MET A 594 5.57 37.82 -23.63
N VAL A 595 5.69 36.83 -22.74
CA VAL A 595 5.86 35.42 -23.10
C VAL A 595 4.59 34.92 -23.78
N THR A 596 4.73 34.37 -24.98
CA THR A 596 3.63 33.83 -25.78
C THR A 596 3.57 32.31 -25.74
N ASN A 597 4.71 31.64 -25.60
CA ASN A 597 4.80 30.20 -25.39
C ASN A 597 6.06 29.81 -24.60
N GLN A 598 6.12 28.58 -24.11
CA GLN A 598 7.23 27.99 -23.35
C GLN A 598 7.50 26.56 -23.83
N SER A 599 8.76 26.16 -23.96
CA SER A 599 9.13 24.83 -24.49
C SER A 599 8.85 23.67 -23.53
N ILE A 600 8.62 23.95 -22.25
CA ILE A 600 8.19 22.98 -21.25
C ILE A 600 6.75 23.34 -20.89
N HIS A 601 5.80 22.44 -21.11
CA HIS A 601 4.39 22.66 -20.77
C HIS A 601 4.23 22.96 -19.27
N SER A 602 3.25 23.78 -18.90
CA SER A 602 2.91 23.97 -17.48
C SER A 602 2.55 22.62 -16.84
N ASN A 603 2.68 22.48 -15.52
CA ASN A 603 2.43 21.22 -14.81
C ASN A 603 3.36 20.04 -15.18
N SER A 604 4.32 20.19 -16.12
CA SER A 604 5.41 19.22 -16.28
C SER A 604 6.38 19.28 -15.10
N VAL A 605 6.96 18.14 -14.72
CA VAL A 605 8.02 18.11 -13.70
C VAL A 605 9.28 18.79 -14.23
N ILE A 606 9.92 19.59 -13.39
CA ILE A 606 11.21 20.25 -13.68
C ILE A 606 12.26 19.92 -12.63
N ALA A 607 13.52 19.89 -13.05
CA ALA A 607 14.69 19.76 -12.20
C ALA A 607 15.74 20.85 -12.53
N THR A 608 16.66 21.06 -11.59
CA THR A 608 17.78 21.99 -11.77
C THR A 608 18.61 21.60 -13.01
N GLY A 609 18.90 22.58 -13.87
CA GLY A 609 19.64 22.39 -15.11
C GLY A 609 18.81 22.04 -16.34
N ASN A 610 17.49 21.80 -16.22
CA ASN A 610 16.60 21.70 -17.38
C ASN A 610 16.65 22.99 -18.22
N SER A 611 16.65 22.85 -19.54
CA SER A 611 16.64 23.97 -20.48
C SER A 611 15.21 24.38 -20.83
N LEU A 612 14.89 25.66 -20.65
CA LEU A 612 13.61 26.28 -20.94
C LEU A 612 13.79 27.33 -22.03
N THR A 613 13.10 27.18 -23.17
CA THR A 613 12.97 28.25 -24.16
C THR A 613 11.67 29.00 -23.93
N LEU A 614 11.76 30.32 -23.78
CA LEU A 614 10.63 31.23 -23.77
C LEU A 614 10.49 31.89 -25.14
N TYR A 615 9.28 31.89 -25.69
CA TYR A 615 8.94 32.66 -26.88
C TYR A 615 8.31 33.97 -26.44
N VAL A 616 8.78 35.11 -26.95
CA VAL A 616 8.40 36.45 -26.47
C VAL A 616 8.04 37.35 -27.65
N ASN A 617 6.91 38.05 -27.60
CA ASN A 617 6.52 38.97 -28.66
C ASN A 617 7.54 40.12 -28.82
N GLY A 618 8.09 40.26 -30.02
CA GLY A 618 8.94 41.39 -30.39
C GLY A 618 8.16 42.69 -30.53
N THR A 619 8.85 43.81 -30.38
CA THR A 619 8.32 45.11 -30.80
C THR A 619 8.21 45.11 -32.32
N SER A 620 7.01 45.31 -32.87
CA SER A 620 6.81 45.41 -34.32
C SER A 620 7.78 46.41 -34.94
N TYR A 621 8.60 45.97 -35.89
CA TYR A 621 9.34 46.87 -36.76
C TYR A 621 8.33 47.70 -37.57
N ILE A 622 8.14 48.98 -37.18
CA ILE A 622 7.57 49.96 -38.10
C ILE A 622 8.59 50.14 -39.21
N ASN A 623 8.18 49.80 -40.42
CA ASN A 623 9.06 49.78 -41.59
C ASN A 623 9.19 51.21 -42.15
N ASP A 624 9.91 52.07 -41.43
CA ASP A 624 10.27 53.44 -41.85
C ASP A 624 11.31 53.40 -42.97
N ASN A 625 10.87 52.97 -44.15
CA ASN A 625 11.61 53.04 -45.39
C ASN A 625 10.67 53.37 -46.56
N ASN A 626 10.02 54.54 -46.49
CA ASN A 626 9.59 55.22 -47.70
C ASN A 626 9.47 56.76 -47.58
N THR A 627 10.59 57.42 -47.28
CA THR A 627 10.72 58.88 -47.53
C THR A 627 12.07 59.23 -48.17
N ASN A 628 12.01 59.60 -49.45
CA ASN A 628 13.01 60.32 -50.25
C ASN A 628 14.32 59.57 -50.55
N TYR A 629 14.87 59.58 -51.77
CA TYR A 629 14.97 60.74 -52.68
C TYR A 629 15.19 60.34 -54.17
N ASN A 630 14.84 61.29 -55.06
CA ASN A 630 15.34 61.52 -56.43
C ASN A 630 14.82 60.69 -57.64
N ASN A 631 13.88 61.30 -58.34
CA ASN A 631 14.08 61.91 -59.67
C ASN A 631 14.82 61.10 -60.76
N ASN A 632 14.08 60.74 -61.83
CA ASN A 632 14.40 61.24 -63.17
C ASN A 632 13.25 61.05 -64.19
N GLN A 633 13.08 62.06 -65.07
CA GLN A 633 12.28 62.04 -66.32
C GLN A 633 10.75 61.80 -66.22
N SER A 634 9.90 62.33 -67.10
CA SER A 634 10.00 63.45 -68.07
C SER A 634 8.57 63.85 -68.50
N ASN A 635 8.39 65.09 -68.96
CA ASN A 635 7.19 65.70 -69.55
C ASN A 635 6.14 64.74 -70.19
N ASN A 636 4.86 64.94 -69.86
CA ASN A 636 3.92 65.49 -70.86
C ASN A 636 2.63 66.08 -70.28
N ASN A 637 2.02 66.99 -71.05
CA ASN A 637 0.86 67.80 -70.68
C ASN A 637 -0.48 67.01 -70.74
N ASN A 638 -1.44 67.30 -69.86
CA ASN A 638 -2.62 68.14 -70.21
C ASN A 638 -3.71 68.20 -69.12
N ASN A 639 -4.31 69.40 -68.99
CA ASN A 639 -5.70 69.74 -68.63
C ASN A 639 -6.69 68.56 -68.49
N ASN A 640 -7.62 68.49 -67.52
CA ASN A 640 -8.64 69.53 -67.30
C ASN A 640 -9.50 69.29 -66.02
N SER A 641 -9.79 70.39 -65.30
CA SER A 641 -11.11 70.85 -64.81
C SER A 641 -12.23 69.85 -64.36
N SER A 642 -12.53 69.91 -63.06
CA SER A 642 -13.85 70.25 -62.46
C SER A 642 -15.01 69.24 -62.28
N ASN A 643 -15.63 69.43 -61.10
CA ASN A 643 -17.06 69.35 -60.73
C ASN A 643 -17.72 68.03 -60.27
N ASN A 644 -18.09 68.03 -58.97
CA ASN A 644 -19.49 68.12 -58.48
C ASN A 644 -20.57 67.39 -59.31
N ASN A 645 -21.37 66.48 -58.73
CA ASN A 645 -22.31 66.83 -57.65
C ASN A 645 -22.96 65.61 -56.97
N ASN A 646 -23.34 65.79 -55.70
CA ASN A 646 -24.56 65.36 -55.03
C ASN A 646 -25.48 64.30 -55.71
N ASN A 647 -25.89 63.28 -54.95
CA ASN A 647 -27.21 63.39 -54.31
C ASN A 647 -27.44 62.44 -53.11
N THR A 648 -28.22 62.95 -52.18
CA THR A 648 -28.76 62.30 -50.97
C THR A 648 -29.91 61.34 -51.27
N THR A 649 -30.04 60.28 -50.47
CA THR A 649 -31.37 59.84 -50.00
C THR A 649 -31.34 59.41 -48.53
N LYS A 650 -32.21 60.10 -47.77
CA LYS A 650 -32.83 59.70 -46.50
C LYS A 650 -33.77 58.48 -46.72
N ASP A 651 -34.38 57.81 -45.73
CA ASP A 651 -34.73 58.15 -44.33
C ASP A 651 -35.08 56.86 -43.53
N ASN A 652 -35.04 56.91 -42.18
CA ASN A 652 -35.91 56.20 -41.20
C ASN A 652 -36.09 54.66 -41.23
N SER A 653 -36.37 53.89 -40.16
CA SER A 653 -36.33 54.01 -38.68
C SER A 653 -36.53 52.55 -38.11
N SER A 654 -36.66 52.19 -36.82
CA SER A 654 -36.95 52.92 -35.57
C SER A 654 -36.49 52.13 -34.30
N THR A 655 -36.77 52.73 -33.15
CA THR A 655 -36.89 52.29 -31.73
C THR A 655 -37.48 50.89 -31.45
N ASP A 656 -37.30 50.25 -30.28
CA ASP A 656 -37.51 50.76 -28.90
C ASP A 656 -36.60 50.25 -27.77
N ASN A 657 -36.49 51.09 -26.73
CA ASN A 657 -35.82 50.85 -25.44
C ASN A 657 -36.76 50.24 -24.38
N LYS A 658 -36.20 49.72 -23.28
CA LYS A 658 -36.74 50.00 -21.92
C LYS A 658 -35.73 49.76 -20.78
N ASP A 659 -35.45 50.83 -20.04
CA ASP A 659 -34.78 50.84 -18.73
C ASP A 659 -35.79 50.79 -17.56
N THR A 660 -35.35 50.24 -16.42
CA THR A 660 -35.63 50.70 -15.02
C THR A 660 -34.73 49.85 -14.10
N LYS A 661 -33.73 50.37 -13.36
CA LYS A 661 -33.68 51.32 -12.22
C LYS A 661 -33.95 50.73 -10.82
N ASP A 662 -33.08 51.17 -9.90
CA ASP A 662 -32.90 50.88 -8.47
C ASP A 662 -34.16 50.80 -7.58
N ASP A 663 -34.01 50.12 -6.44
CA ASP A 663 -34.25 50.76 -5.13
C ASP A 663 -33.52 50.04 -3.96
N THR A 664 -33.01 50.81 -3.00
CA THR A 664 -32.35 50.35 -1.76
C THR A 664 -33.31 50.28 -0.56
N LYS A 665 -33.00 49.45 0.45
CA LYS A 665 -33.37 49.74 1.87
C LYS A 665 -32.67 48.84 2.91
N GLU A 666 -32.50 49.43 4.10
CA GLU A 666 -31.81 48.91 5.29
C GLU A 666 -32.76 48.25 6.33
N ASP A 667 -32.14 47.75 7.40
CA ASP A 667 -32.65 47.51 8.77
C ASP A 667 -33.70 46.41 9.05
N ASN A 668 -33.30 45.36 9.81
CA ASN A 668 -33.42 45.34 11.29
C ASN A 668 -32.97 44.00 11.92
N GLU A 669 -32.32 44.07 13.09
CA GLU A 669 -32.17 42.95 14.04
C GLU A 669 -33.51 42.59 14.73
N PRO A 670 -33.59 41.46 15.45
CA PRO A 670 -33.64 41.62 16.91
C PRO A 670 -32.97 40.53 17.76
N LYS A 671 -32.12 41.00 18.68
CA LYS A 671 -32.07 40.74 20.14
C LYS A 671 -31.99 39.32 20.73
N GLU A 672 -31.05 39.23 21.67
CA GLU A 672 -30.92 38.29 22.77
C GLU A 672 -32.18 38.18 23.65
N ASP A 673 -32.36 37.04 24.31
CA ASP A 673 -33.14 36.95 25.55
C ASP A 673 -32.45 36.00 26.54
N ASN A 674 -32.00 36.54 27.68
CA ASN A 674 -31.37 35.78 28.76
C ASN A 674 -32.40 35.00 29.56
N LYS A 675 -32.06 33.78 30.01
CA LYS A 675 -32.73 33.17 31.15
C LYS A 675 -31.79 32.30 31.98
N ASP A 676 -31.37 32.85 33.11
CA ASP A 676 -30.84 32.10 34.24
C ASP A 676 -31.84 31.05 34.74
N THR A 677 -31.35 29.83 34.97
CA THR A 677 -31.80 28.99 36.09
C THR A 677 -30.61 28.26 36.67
N LYS A 678 -30.22 28.62 37.89
CA LYS A 678 -29.48 27.72 38.79
C LYS A 678 -30.42 26.62 39.25
N ASP A 679 -29.89 25.42 39.51
CA ASP A 679 -29.96 24.82 40.84
C ASP A 679 -28.98 23.63 40.97
N ASP A 680 -28.53 23.39 42.21
CA ASP A 680 -27.49 22.42 42.60
C ASP A 680 -27.95 20.96 42.53
N ASN A 681 -27.05 20.01 42.19
CA ASN A 681 -26.34 19.19 43.20
C ASN A 681 -25.57 17.97 42.64
N THR A 682 -24.35 17.80 43.18
CA THR A 682 -23.63 16.54 43.51
C THR A 682 -23.67 15.32 42.58
N LEU A 683 -22.50 14.97 42.04
CA LEU A 683 -22.00 13.59 41.80
C LEU A 683 -20.46 13.69 41.82
N ASP A 684 -19.84 13.44 42.97
CA ASP A 684 -19.35 12.14 43.46
C ASP A 684 -18.02 11.72 42.81
N ASN A 685 -16.98 11.67 43.63
CA ASN A 685 -15.59 11.44 43.23
C ASN A 685 -15.30 9.93 43.26
N THR A 686 -15.19 9.29 42.10
CA THR A 686 -14.62 7.94 42.01
C THR A 686 -13.55 7.86 40.94
N ILE A 687 -12.31 8.06 41.37
CA ILE A 687 -11.11 7.84 40.57
C ILE A 687 -10.99 6.33 40.30
N LEU A 688 -10.87 5.95 39.02
CA LEU A 688 -10.33 4.65 38.61
C LEU A 688 -9.15 4.87 37.66
N PRO A 689 -8.07 4.07 37.76
CA PRO A 689 -6.80 4.38 37.13
C PRO A 689 -6.77 4.02 35.64
N SER A 690 -5.90 4.75 34.95
CA SER A 690 -5.39 4.53 33.58
C SER A 690 -4.72 3.17 33.40
#